data_AF-A0A5E7GL91-F1
#
_entry.id   AF-A0A5E7GL91-F1
#
_cell.length_a   1.000
_cell.length_b   1.000
_cell.length_c   1.000
_cell.angle_alpha   90.00
_cell.angle_beta   90.00
_cell.angle_gamma   90.00
#
_symmetry.space_group_name_H-M   'P 1'
#
loop_
_entity.id
_entity.type
_entity.pdbx_description
1 polymer ?
#
loop_
_entity_poly.entity_id
_entity_poly.type
_entity_poly.pdbx_seq_one_letter_code
_entity_poly.pdbx_strand_id
1 'polypeptide(L)'
;MSHSQTKLPANLARRYPVLIVANALEADDNILVRSVQSIAAALHEHEVAVEWLRSLDEAEIAIKANSTYCCAIIGWGLCERAPDQGLQLIQLMRRRTAQLPIMLGMSQAHQSRVPLAFIECIDGFIWQPEDSAEFIAGRIEAAARRYLDTILPPFFGALVNFADTCEYSWHTPGHTGGTAFMKTAVGRTFLDFYGEQMLRSDLSVSVSEMGSLNDHSGPVDAAEKFAARVFGADFTFFSVGGSSASNEIILHSAVTDGDAVLVDRNCHKSLNYALNMSGAVPLYLRPRRNARGLIGPVPLLELKSAAVAQKLADSPLATNKQARPVLAVLTNSTYDGLCYNVQTTTRELSQSVDRIHYDEAWYAYARFNPLYEGRYGMHRGERHPDDATVTVTHSTHKLLAALSQASMIHVRSGKVEVKPALFNEAFMMHTSTSPQYSIIASIDVSSKMMDDAGGYLTDESIDEAIAFRQAMVRLSNEIRERDSQDWWFGVWQPDEVNGVPFAELDPQVLHHGDAWVLKPGASWHGFGDLGADYCMLDPIKVTVLTPGQTLEGQMESSGIPAPLVSSFLSSRGIVVEKTEPYSILVLFSLGVTKGKWGSLIAGLMEFKKHYENNRALEQVLPGLVNSHAERYGAMGLKDLAEAMHQDMISSQMLHNMDAAYTLLPDPVASPRATYAKLVKGEIEQIAVRDMLDRTVAVQIVPYPPGIPLMMPGEKAGADKKAIIDYLLAMELFDGHFPGFEHDNHGVEIERDSQGRPTYKIYVVKQ
;
A
#
# COMPACT_ATOMS: atom_id res chain seq x y z
N MET A 1 5.97 -4.48 28.06
CA MET A 1 5.11 -3.77 29.04
C MET A 1 4.11 -2.94 28.26
N SER A 2 2.81 -2.98 28.60
CA SER A 2 1.79 -2.17 27.90
C SER A 2 2.12 -0.68 28.03
N HIS A 3 2.10 0.05 26.92
CA HIS A 3 2.36 1.50 26.89
C HIS A 3 1.08 2.33 27.11
N SER A 4 -0.06 1.67 27.18
CA SER A 4 -1.37 2.24 27.47
C SER A 4 -1.87 1.64 28.78
N GLN A 5 -2.22 2.49 29.75
CA GLN A 5 -2.93 2.07 30.98
C GLN A 5 -4.45 2.06 30.77
N THR A 6 -4.89 2.12 29.52
CA THR A 6 -6.27 2.40 29.16
C THR A 6 -7.03 1.09 29.03
N LYS A 7 -7.93 0.84 29.98
CA LYS A 7 -8.71 -0.40 30.06
C LYS A 7 -9.66 -0.52 28.87
N LEU A 8 -9.88 -1.75 28.42
CA LEU A 8 -10.94 -2.04 27.45
C LEU A 8 -12.30 -2.00 28.17
N PRO A 9 -13.26 -1.17 27.72
CA PRO A 9 -14.60 -1.10 28.31
C PRO A 9 -15.28 -2.48 28.38
N ALA A 10 -16.05 -2.72 29.43
CA ALA A 10 -16.60 -4.04 29.74
C ALA A 10 -17.49 -4.61 28.63
N ASN A 11 -18.28 -3.76 27.97
CA ASN A 11 -19.13 -4.11 26.82
C ASN A 11 -18.33 -4.62 25.61
N LEU A 12 -17.14 -4.06 25.34
CA LEU A 12 -16.25 -4.52 24.29
C LEU A 12 -15.50 -5.78 24.72
N ALA A 13 -15.04 -5.82 25.98
CA ALA A 13 -14.31 -6.94 26.54
C ALA A 13 -15.11 -8.25 26.55
N ARG A 14 -16.44 -8.20 26.76
CA ARG A 14 -17.33 -9.38 26.71
C ARG A 14 -17.39 -10.06 25.34
N ARG A 15 -16.90 -9.42 24.27
CA ARG A 15 -16.85 -10.02 22.92
C ARG A 15 -15.67 -10.96 22.73
N TYR A 16 -14.79 -11.09 23.73
CA TYR A 16 -13.58 -11.90 23.63
C TYR A 16 -13.70 -13.18 24.45
N PRO A 17 -13.96 -14.35 23.84
CA PRO A 17 -14.05 -15.60 24.60
C PRO A 17 -12.69 -16.14 25.05
N VAL A 18 -12.71 -16.99 26.07
CA VAL A 18 -11.61 -17.90 26.40
C VAL A 18 -11.71 -19.13 25.49
N LEU A 19 -10.61 -19.48 24.83
CA LEU A 19 -10.50 -20.71 24.05
C LEU A 19 -10.03 -21.85 24.96
N ILE A 20 -10.77 -22.96 24.99
CA ILE A 20 -10.34 -24.20 25.65
C ILE A 20 -10.23 -25.29 24.59
N VAL A 21 -9.05 -25.88 24.46
CA VAL A 21 -8.77 -26.99 23.55
C VAL A 21 -8.50 -28.23 24.39
N ALA A 22 -9.50 -29.08 24.54
CA ALA A 22 -9.42 -30.27 25.37
C ALA A 22 -10.22 -31.42 24.76
N ASN A 23 -9.57 -32.58 24.64
CA ASN A 23 -10.15 -33.75 24.00
C ASN A 23 -11.16 -34.48 24.90
N ALA A 24 -12.30 -34.87 24.32
CA ALA A 24 -13.35 -35.68 24.93
C ALA A 24 -13.43 -37.11 24.33
N LEU A 25 -12.35 -37.63 23.76
CA LEU A 25 -12.27 -39.02 23.30
C LEU A 25 -12.08 -39.96 24.49
N GLU A 26 -13.17 -40.18 25.25
CA GLU A 26 -13.55 -41.40 25.98
C GLU A 26 -14.71 -41.08 26.95
N ALA A 27 -15.96 -41.29 26.47
CA ALA A 27 -17.24 -41.12 27.18
C ALA A 27 -17.53 -39.71 27.78
N ASP A 28 -18.79 -39.27 27.70
CA ASP A 28 -19.30 -38.01 28.31
C ASP A 28 -19.14 -37.96 29.86
N ASP A 29 -18.53 -38.98 30.47
CA ASP A 29 -18.39 -39.15 31.92
C ASP A 29 -16.93 -39.18 32.43
N ASN A 30 -15.97 -38.70 31.62
CA ASN A 30 -14.57 -38.55 32.02
C ASN A 30 -14.37 -37.36 32.99
N ILE A 31 -13.59 -37.55 34.05
CA ILE A 31 -13.30 -36.53 35.08
C ILE A 31 -12.70 -35.24 34.50
N LEU A 32 -11.93 -35.33 33.42
CA LEU A 32 -11.36 -34.17 32.72
C LEU A 32 -12.45 -33.34 32.02
N VAL A 33 -13.41 -34.00 31.39
CA VAL A 33 -14.56 -33.35 30.73
C VAL A 33 -15.39 -32.59 31.76
N ARG A 34 -15.70 -33.22 32.91
CA ARG A 34 -16.40 -32.58 34.03
C ARG A 34 -15.61 -31.39 34.60
N SER A 35 -14.28 -31.50 34.69
CA SER A 35 -13.42 -30.40 35.14
C SER A 35 -13.49 -29.21 34.18
N VAL A 36 -13.38 -29.44 32.86
CA VAL A 36 -13.50 -28.38 31.85
C VAL A 36 -14.89 -27.74 31.87
N GLN A 37 -15.95 -28.53 31.97
CA GLN A 37 -17.33 -28.02 32.10
C GLN A 37 -17.51 -27.16 33.36
N SER A 38 -16.93 -27.58 34.49
CA SER A 38 -17.00 -26.82 35.74
C SER A 38 -16.24 -25.49 35.65
N ILE A 39 -15.07 -25.48 35.01
CA ILE A 39 -14.30 -24.25 34.75
C ILE A 39 -15.08 -23.32 33.80
N ALA A 40 -15.67 -23.87 32.74
CA ALA A 40 -16.46 -23.08 31.80
C ALA A 40 -17.72 -22.48 32.44
N ALA A 41 -18.39 -23.23 33.33
CA ALA A 41 -19.51 -22.71 34.11
C ALA A 41 -19.08 -21.57 35.06
N ALA A 42 -17.97 -21.73 35.78
CA ALA A 42 -17.43 -20.68 36.64
C ALA A 42 -17.02 -19.42 35.85
N LEU A 43 -16.39 -19.57 34.68
CA LEU A 43 -16.10 -18.44 33.78
C LEU A 43 -17.37 -17.74 33.29
N HIS A 44 -18.45 -18.48 33.04
CA HIS A 44 -19.73 -17.90 32.65
C HIS A 44 -20.35 -17.07 33.79
N GLU A 45 -20.21 -17.51 35.04
CA GLU A 45 -20.61 -16.72 36.22
C GLU A 45 -19.82 -15.40 36.34
N HIS A 46 -18.59 -15.35 35.80
CA HIS A 46 -17.77 -14.14 35.69
C HIS A 46 -18.05 -13.33 34.40
N GLU A 47 -19.12 -13.64 33.66
CA GLU A 47 -19.49 -13.03 32.38
C GLU A 47 -18.43 -13.20 31.26
N VAL A 48 -17.58 -14.22 31.37
CA VAL A 48 -16.57 -14.56 30.36
C VAL A 48 -17.12 -15.66 29.45
N ALA A 49 -17.23 -15.37 28.15
CA ALA A 49 -17.62 -16.37 27.16
C ALA A 49 -16.53 -17.44 27.00
N VAL A 50 -16.92 -18.69 26.73
CA VAL A 50 -15.98 -19.80 26.53
C VAL A 50 -16.30 -20.50 25.21
N GLU A 51 -15.27 -20.70 24.40
CA GLU A 51 -15.30 -21.54 23.21
C GLU A 51 -14.50 -22.81 23.48
N TRP A 52 -15.15 -23.97 23.38
CA TRP A 52 -14.53 -25.26 23.69
C TRP A 52 -14.41 -26.11 22.43
N LEU A 53 -13.17 -26.37 22.01
CA LEU A 53 -12.79 -27.20 20.86
C LEU A 53 -12.16 -28.51 21.31
N ARG A 54 -12.30 -29.54 20.47
CA ARG A 54 -11.97 -30.92 20.87
C ARG A 54 -10.66 -31.44 20.28
N SER A 55 -10.11 -30.78 19.26
CA SER A 55 -8.86 -31.17 18.60
C SER A 55 -7.94 -29.98 18.35
N LEU A 56 -6.65 -30.28 18.10
CA LEU A 56 -5.67 -29.28 17.69
C LEU A 56 -5.99 -28.72 16.29
N ASP A 57 -6.56 -29.53 15.38
CA ASP A 57 -6.98 -29.10 14.05
C ASP A 57 -8.10 -28.04 14.10
N GLU A 58 -9.15 -28.29 14.90
CA GLU A 58 -10.24 -27.34 15.09
C GLU A 58 -9.71 -26.03 15.67
N ALA A 59 -8.79 -26.11 16.64
CA ALA A 59 -8.17 -24.94 17.24
C ALA A 59 -7.33 -24.14 16.24
N GLU A 60 -6.59 -24.81 15.35
CA GLU A 60 -5.83 -24.13 14.31
C GLU A 60 -6.75 -23.37 13.35
N ILE A 61 -7.85 -23.99 12.91
CA ILE A 61 -8.87 -23.36 12.06
C ILE A 61 -9.49 -22.16 12.78
N ALA A 62 -9.86 -22.32 14.05
CA ALA A 62 -10.50 -21.29 14.84
C ALA A 62 -9.57 -20.08 15.08
N ILE A 63 -8.28 -20.31 15.36
CA ILE A 63 -7.29 -19.24 15.49
C ILE A 63 -7.03 -18.54 14.16
N LYS A 64 -7.05 -19.27 13.03
CA LYS A 64 -6.93 -18.66 11.70
C LYS A 64 -8.16 -17.82 11.34
N ALA A 65 -9.35 -18.24 11.74
CA ALA A 65 -10.61 -17.56 11.41
C ALA A 65 -10.92 -16.38 12.36
N ASN A 66 -10.56 -16.48 13.64
CA ASN A 66 -11.01 -15.55 14.68
C ASN A 66 -9.83 -14.98 15.48
N SER A 67 -9.76 -13.64 15.59
CA SER A 67 -8.74 -12.92 16.38
C SER A 67 -9.22 -12.50 17.79
N THR A 68 -10.44 -12.87 18.18
CA THR A 68 -11.11 -12.33 19.38
C THR A 68 -10.89 -13.14 20.66
N TYR A 69 -9.89 -14.01 20.75
CA TYR A 69 -9.66 -14.72 22.02
C TYR A 69 -8.97 -13.85 23.07
N CYS A 70 -9.36 -13.99 24.34
CA CYS A 70 -8.71 -13.29 25.47
C CYS A 70 -7.76 -14.17 26.30
N CYS A 71 -7.86 -15.49 26.18
CA CYS A 71 -6.97 -16.48 26.79
C CYS A 71 -7.15 -17.80 26.04
N ALA A 72 -6.08 -18.59 25.89
CA ALA A 72 -6.14 -19.94 25.33
C ALA A 72 -5.63 -20.97 26.34
N ILE A 73 -6.35 -22.08 26.47
CA ILE A 73 -6.00 -23.20 27.34
C ILE A 73 -5.88 -24.44 26.47
N ILE A 74 -4.68 -25.00 26.35
CA ILE A 74 -4.43 -26.18 25.51
C ILE A 74 -4.12 -27.37 26.40
N GLY A 75 -4.92 -28.42 26.29
CA GLY A 75 -4.73 -29.64 27.05
C GLY A 75 -3.42 -30.33 26.67
N TRP A 76 -2.52 -30.53 27.65
CA TRP A 76 -1.21 -31.14 27.41
C TRP A 76 -1.31 -32.55 26.83
N GLY A 77 -2.32 -33.33 27.21
CA GLY A 77 -2.53 -34.66 26.64
C GLY A 77 -2.82 -34.67 25.13
N LEU A 78 -3.21 -33.54 24.52
CA LEU A 78 -3.28 -33.40 23.06
C LEU A 78 -1.90 -33.12 22.47
N CYS A 79 -1.15 -32.18 23.06
CA CYS A 79 0.21 -31.85 22.64
C CYS A 79 1.18 -33.01 22.83
N GLU A 80 1.04 -33.82 23.88
CA GLU A 80 1.88 -35.00 24.09
C GLU A 80 1.68 -36.05 22.99
N ARG A 81 0.44 -36.21 22.50
CA ARG A 81 0.11 -37.14 21.41
C ARG A 81 0.57 -36.62 20.04
N ALA A 82 0.57 -35.31 19.85
CA ALA A 82 0.98 -34.66 18.61
C ALA A 82 1.86 -33.41 18.92
N PRO A 83 3.13 -33.60 19.33
CA PRO A 83 3.97 -32.51 19.83
C PRO A 83 4.28 -31.46 18.77
N ASP A 84 4.54 -31.87 17.53
CA ASP A 84 4.83 -30.93 16.45
C ASP A 84 3.62 -30.04 16.14
N GLN A 85 2.43 -30.64 16.04
CA GLN A 85 1.18 -29.92 15.81
C GLN A 85 0.83 -28.98 16.98
N GLY A 86 0.98 -29.45 18.21
CA GLY A 86 0.72 -28.63 19.40
C GLY A 86 1.65 -27.42 19.47
N LEU A 87 2.93 -27.60 19.14
CA LEU A 87 3.89 -26.50 19.11
C LEU A 87 3.59 -25.52 17.97
N GLN A 88 3.26 -26.02 16.78
CA GLN A 88 2.87 -25.18 15.62
C GLN A 88 1.64 -24.32 15.93
N LEU A 89 0.63 -24.88 16.60
CA LEU A 89 -0.56 -24.13 17.02
C LEU A 89 -0.20 -22.99 17.99
N ILE A 90 0.62 -23.27 19.00
CA ILE A 90 1.06 -22.26 19.97
C ILE A 90 1.90 -21.17 19.29
N GLN A 91 2.81 -21.56 18.40
CA GLN A 91 3.60 -20.62 17.61
C GLN A 91 2.72 -19.76 16.70
N LEU A 92 1.70 -20.33 16.06
CA LEU A 92 0.70 -19.60 15.29
C LEU A 92 -0.04 -18.57 16.15
N MET A 93 -0.51 -18.96 17.34
CA MET A 93 -1.14 -18.04 18.30
C MET A 93 -0.19 -16.89 18.67
N ARG A 94 1.10 -17.17 18.93
CA ARG A 94 2.11 -16.14 19.24
C ARG A 94 2.37 -15.20 18.07
N ARG A 95 2.41 -15.71 16.84
CA ARG A 95 2.64 -14.89 15.65
C ARG A 95 1.46 -13.97 15.31
N ARG A 96 0.23 -14.41 15.60
CA ARG A 96 -1.00 -13.65 15.33
C ARG A 96 -1.36 -12.70 16.47
N THR A 97 -1.06 -13.09 17.70
CA THR A 97 -1.40 -12.35 18.92
C THR A 97 -0.28 -12.52 19.95
N ALA A 98 0.77 -11.71 19.84
CA ALA A 98 2.00 -11.85 20.64
C ALA A 98 1.74 -11.98 22.16
N GLN A 99 0.76 -11.23 22.68
CA GLN A 99 0.47 -11.14 24.12
C GLN A 99 -0.70 -11.99 24.61
N LEU A 100 -1.33 -12.80 23.75
CA LEU A 100 -2.46 -13.67 24.15
C LEU A 100 -2.01 -14.63 25.25
N PRO A 101 -2.63 -14.68 26.43
CA PRO A 101 -2.24 -15.65 27.47
C PRO A 101 -2.50 -17.08 26.99
N ILE A 102 -1.47 -17.93 27.00
CA ILE A 102 -1.56 -19.35 26.64
C ILE A 102 -1.21 -20.19 27.88
N MET A 103 -2.14 -21.02 28.33
CA MET A 103 -1.94 -21.91 29.47
C MET A 103 -2.02 -23.38 29.04
N LEU A 104 -1.18 -24.24 29.63
CA LEU A 104 -1.28 -25.68 29.43
C LEU A 104 -2.17 -26.33 30.49
N GLY A 105 -3.21 -27.04 30.04
CA GLY A 105 -4.06 -27.87 30.88
C GLY A 105 -3.39 -29.22 31.15
N MET A 106 -2.81 -29.38 32.32
CA MET A 106 -2.13 -30.59 32.78
C MET A 106 -3.10 -31.53 33.49
N SER A 107 -2.82 -32.84 33.46
CA SER A 107 -3.55 -33.84 34.26
C SER A 107 -2.61 -34.92 34.78
N GLN A 108 -3.05 -35.65 35.81
CA GLN A 108 -2.24 -36.75 36.37
C GLN A 108 -1.94 -37.87 35.36
N ALA A 109 -2.81 -38.07 34.37
CA ALA A 109 -2.59 -39.04 33.30
C ALA A 109 -1.48 -38.62 32.31
N HIS A 110 -1.13 -37.33 32.28
CA HIS A 110 -0.22 -36.72 31.32
C HIS A 110 0.83 -35.85 32.05
N GLN A 111 1.67 -36.48 32.87
CA GLN A 111 2.74 -35.81 33.65
C GLN A 111 4.12 -35.83 32.97
N SER A 112 4.19 -36.19 31.69
CA SER A 112 5.46 -36.18 30.98
C SER A 112 6.10 -34.80 30.99
N ARG A 113 7.43 -34.77 30.90
CA ARG A 113 8.20 -33.53 30.89
C ARG A 113 7.80 -32.69 29.68
N VAL A 114 7.25 -31.50 29.93
CA VAL A 114 6.98 -30.50 28.90
C VAL A 114 8.31 -30.02 28.29
N PRO A 115 8.51 -30.12 26.97
CA PRO A 115 9.73 -29.66 26.31
C PRO A 115 9.93 -28.14 26.46
N LEU A 116 11.19 -27.70 26.44
CA LEU A 116 11.55 -26.28 26.56
C LEU A 116 10.83 -25.40 25.53
N ALA A 117 10.74 -25.87 24.28
CA ALA A 117 10.09 -25.14 23.19
C ALA A 117 8.62 -24.77 23.48
N PHE A 118 7.90 -25.59 24.27
CA PHE A 118 6.56 -25.25 24.74
C PHE A 118 6.63 -24.23 25.88
N ILE A 119 7.51 -24.44 26.86
CA ILE A 119 7.66 -23.57 28.04
C ILE A 119 7.99 -22.13 27.61
N GLU A 120 8.83 -21.95 26.60
CA GLU A 120 9.19 -20.65 26.04
C GLU A 120 8.02 -19.89 25.40
N CYS A 121 6.94 -20.61 25.07
CA CYS A 121 5.80 -20.05 24.35
C CYS A 121 4.51 -19.99 25.17
N ILE A 122 4.51 -20.34 26.47
CA ILE A 122 3.31 -20.33 27.33
C ILE A 122 3.47 -19.40 28.53
N ASP A 123 2.34 -19.00 29.12
CA ASP A 123 2.27 -18.10 30.27
C ASP A 123 1.97 -18.83 31.59
N GLY A 124 1.59 -20.10 31.54
CA GLY A 124 1.36 -20.87 32.76
C GLY A 124 0.78 -22.27 32.58
N PHE A 125 0.55 -22.92 33.72
CA PHE A 125 -0.05 -24.24 33.83
C PHE A 125 -1.34 -24.19 34.65
N ILE A 126 -2.30 -25.03 34.27
CA ILE A 126 -3.53 -25.33 35.01
C ILE A 126 -3.56 -26.84 35.26
N TRP A 127 -3.60 -27.28 36.51
CA TRP A 127 -3.66 -28.70 36.87
C TRP A 127 -5.10 -29.15 37.12
N GLN A 128 -5.60 -30.08 36.30
CA GLN A 128 -6.97 -30.58 36.36
C GLN A 128 -6.99 -32.04 36.85
N PRO A 129 -7.84 -32.41 37.83
CA PRO A 129 -8.76 -31.60 38.66
C PRO A 129 -8.18 -31.24 40.05
N GLU A 130 -6.86 -30.97 40.15
CA GLU A 130 -6.22 -30.77 41.47
C GLU A 130 -6.60 -29.44 42.14
N ASP A 131 -7.02 -28.44 41.35
CA ASP A 131 -7.52 -27.15 41.82
C ASP A 131 -9.06 -27.03 41.66
N SER A 132 -9.69 -26.19 42.49
CA SER A 132 -11.12 -25.88 42.35
C SER A 132 -11.39 -25.10 41.05
N ALA A 133 -12.51 -25.39 40.39
CA ALA A 133 -12.92 -24.69 39.16
C ALA A 133 -13.00 -23.16 39.34
N GLU A 134 -13.47 -22.68 40.49
CA GLU A 134 -13.57 -21.25 40.80
C GLU A 134 -12.20 -20.56 40.83
N PHE A 135 -11.22 -21.18 41.49
CA PHE A 135 -9.86 -20.65 41.53
C PHE A 135 -9.21 -20.61 40.15
N ILE A 136 -9.40 -21.67 39.35
CA ILE A 136 -8.90 -21.74 37.98
C ILE A 136 -9.56 -20.64 37.12
N ALA A 137 -10.89 -20.49 37.20
CA ALA A 137 -11.64 -19.46 36.49
C ALA A 137 -11.14 -18.04 36.84
N GLY A 138 -10.98 -17.73 38.12
CA GLY A 138 -10.43 -16.43 38.55
C GLY A 138 -9.00 -16.16 38.06
N ARG A 139 -8.16 -17.20 37.94
CA ARG A 139 -6.82 -17.06 37.33
C ARG A 139 -6.87 -16.78 35.83
N ILE A 140 -7.76 -17.48 35.11
CA ILE A 140 -7.99 -17.28 33.67
C ILE A 140 -8.55 -15.89 33.43
N GLU A 141 -9.57 -15.47 34.18
CA GLU A 141 -10.16 -14.15 34.11
C GLU A 141 -9.10 -13.07 34.34
N ALA A 142 -8.29 -13.18 35.40
CA ALA A 142 -7.23 -12.22 35.68
C ALA A 142 -6.19 -12.14 34.56
N ALA A 143 -5.84 -13.26 33.92
CA ALA A 143 -4.95 -13.27 32.76
C ALA A 143 -5.61 -12.62 31.54
N ALA A 144 -6.87 -12.96 31.26
CA ALA A 144 -7.65 -12.39 30.19
C ALA A 144 -7.79 -10.87 30.34
N ARG A 145 -8.14 -10.35 31.53
CA ARG A 145 -8.24 -8.90 31.75
C ARG A 145 -6.91 -8.19 31.55
N ARG A 146 -5.80 -8.76 32.05
CA ARG A 146 -4.46 -8.19 31.82
C ARG A 146 -4.13 -8.06 30.34
N TYR A 147 -4.53 -9.03 29.52
CA TYR A 147 -4.34 -8.98 28.06
C TYR A 147 -5.29 -7.99 27.39
N LEU A 148 -6.57 -7.99 27.75
CA LEU A 148 -7.55 -7.06 27.18
C LEU A 148 -7.16 -5.59 27.41
N ASP A 149 -6.53 -5.29 28.55
CA ASP A 149 -5.97 -3.97 28.87
C ASP A 149 -4.76 -3.58 28.01
N THR A 150 -4.23 -4.48 27.15
CA THR A 150 -3.14 -4.18 26.21
C THR A 150 -3.59 -4.05 24.75
N ILE A 151 -4.88 -4.31 24.46
CA ILE A 151 -5.42 -4.27 23.09
C ILE A 151 -5.47 -2.84 22.55
N LEU A 152 -5.89 -1.88 23.39
CA LEU A 152 -6.11 -0.50 22.96
C LEU A 152 -4.79 0.29 22.90
N PRO A 153 -4.42 0.84 21.73
CA PRO A 153 -3.28 1.73 21.63
C PRO A 153 -3.60 3.12 22.23
N PRO A 154 -2.59 3.98 22.43
CA PRO A 154 -2.72 5.15 23.30
C PRO A 154 -3.87 6.12 22.94
N PHE A 155 -3.96 6.53 21.67
CA PHE A 155 -4.96 7.52 21.23
C PHE A 155 -6.34 6.89 21.06
N PHE A 156 -6.43 5.75 20.37
CA PHE A 156 -7.73 5.08 20.21
C PHE A 156 -8.30 4.63 21.55
N GLY A 157 -7.46 4.17 22.48
CA GLY A 157 -7.89 3.79 23.83
C GLY A 157 -8.49 4.95 24.60
N ALA A 158 -7.84 6.11 24.57
CA ALA A 158 -8.38 7.33 25.19
C ALA A 158 -9.73 7.72 24.56
N LEU A 159 -9.83 7.68 23.23
CA LEU A 159 -11.05 8.00 22.49
C LEU A 159 -12.22 7.07 22.84
N VAL A 160 -11.95 5.76 22.94
CA VAL A 160 -12.93 4.74 23.34
C VAL A 160 -13.43 4.98 24.76
N ASN A 161 -12.54 5.28 25.71
CA ASN A 161 -12.92 5.51 27.09
C ASN A 161 -13.68 6.84 27.25
N PHE A 162 -13.29 7.89 26.55
CA PHE A 162 -14.06 9.14 26.54
C PHE A 162 -15.47 8.92 26.01
N ALA A 163 -15.62 8.21 24.87
CA ALA A 163 -16.93 7.96 24.28
C ALA A 163 -17.91 7.20 25.21
N ASP A 164 -17.38 6.34 26.08
CA ASP A 164 -18.13 5.53 27.05
C ASP A 164 -18.72 6.37 28.21
N THR A 165 -18.08 7.49 28.58
CA THR A 165 -18.53 8.35 29.71
C THR A 165 -19.84 9.10 29.49
N CYS A 166 -20.34 9.15 28.24
CA CYS A 166 -21.64 9.74 27.89
C CYS A 166 -21.85 11.23 28.29
N GLU A 167 -20.81 12.05 28.27
CA GLU A 167 -20.91 13.46 28.68
C GLU A 167 -21.65 14.37 27.67
N TYR A 168 -22.30 15.42 28.19
CA TYR A 168 -22.93 16.47 27.37
C TYR A 168 -21.90 17.53 26.94
N SER A 169 -21.69 17.67 25.63
CA SER A 169 -20.75 18.64 25.07
C SER A 169 -21.42 19.98 24.76
N TRP A 170 -20.76 21.08 25.13
CA TRP A 170 -21.13 22.47 24.76
C TRP A 170 -20.08 23.13 23.84
N HIS A 171 -19.35 22.31 23.08
CA HIS A 171 -18.25 22.72 22.21
C HIS A 171 -18.45 22.18 20.79
N THR A 172 -17.55 22.53 19.87
CA THR A 172 -17.51 21.97 18.51
C THR A 172 -17.10 20.48 18.54
N PRO A 173 -17.54 19.67 17.57
CA PRO A 173 -18.36 20.03 16.38
C PRO A 173 -19.84 20.27 16.69
N GLY A 174 -20.50 21.10 15.86
CA GLY A 174 -21.89 21.54 16.07
C GLY A 174 -22.97 20.44 15.97
N HIS A 175 -22.61 19.22 15.55
CA HIS A 175 -23.53 18.09 15.61
C HIS A 175 -23.64 17.47 17.01
N THR A 176 -22.71 17.78 17.92
CA THR A 176 -22.73 17.39 19.34
C THR A 176 -22.94 15.87 19.51
N GLY A 177 -21.97 15.09 19.03
CA GLY A 177 -22.04 13.62 19.08
C GLY A 177 -23.12 13.00 18.18
N GLY A 178 -23.73 13.79 17.28
CA GLY A 178 -24.75 13.34 16.32
C GLY A 178 -26.15 13.82 16.65
N THR A 179 -26.36 14.47 17.80
CA THR A 179 -27.63 15.03 18.25
C THR A 179 -28.29 15.95 17.22
N ALA A 180 -27.53 16.74 16.45
CA ALA A 180 -28.12 17.59 15.41
C ALA A 180 -28.73 16.79 14.25
N PHE A 181 -28.15 15.64 13.89
CA PHE A 181 -28.65 14.79 12.81
C PHE A 181 -30.00 14.15 13.15
N MET A 182 -30.31 13.98 14.43
CA MET A 182 -31.62 13.50 14.91
C MET A 182 -32.80 14.41 14.54
N LYS A 183 -32.53 15.66 14.13
CA LYS A 183 -33.57 16.68 13.93
C LYS A 183 -34.29 16.60 12.59
N THR A 184 -33.80 15.81 11.63
CA THR A 184 -34.42 15.63 10.31
C THR A 184 -34.37 14.18 9.86
N ALA A 185 -35.27 13.77 8.95
CA ALA A 185 -35.29 12.40 8.44
C ALA A 185 -33.97 12.03 7.73
N VAL A 186 -33.44 12.94 6.90
CA VAL A 186 -32.15 12.72 6.21
C VAL A 186 -30.99 12.62 7.19
N GLY A 187 -30.99 13.43 8.26
CA GLY A 187 -29.99 13.33 9.31
C GLY A 187 -30.09 12.03 10.10
N ARG A 188 -31.31 11.57 10.41
CA ARG A 188 -31.49 10.29 11.09
C ARG A 188 -30.99 9.12 10.24
N THR A 189 -31.27 9.11 8.93
CA THR A 189 -30.71 8.13 8.00
C THR A 189 -29.18 8.19 7.96
N PHE A 190 -28.59 9.39 7.98
CA PHE A 190 -27.14 9.56 8.04
C PHE A 190 -26.55 8.97 9.33
N LEU A 191 -27.17 9.23 10.48
CA LEU A 191 -26.75 8.69 11.77
C LEU A 191 -26.90 7.17 11.82
N ASP A 192 -28.00 6.62 11.31
CA ASP A 192 -28.24 5.17 11.29
C ASP A 192 -27.28 4.45 10.32
N PHE A 193 -26.84 5.11 9.24
CA PHE A 193 -25.86 4.57 8.29
C PHE A 193 -24.44 4.53 8.86
N TYR A 194 -23.95 5.64 9.43
CA TYR A 194 -22.59 5.72 9.97
C TYR A 194 -22.44 5.16 11.39
N GLY A 195 -23.52 5.20 12.18
CA GLY A 195 -23.54 4.79 13.57
C GLY A 195 -23.14 5.90 14.54
N GLU A 196 -23.73 5.84 15.74
CA GLU A 196 -23.54 6.85 16.79
C GLU A 196 -22.09 6.93 17.29
N GLN A 197 -21.39 5.80 17.41
CA GLN A 197 -20.03 5.77 17.97
C GLN A 197 -19.03 6.59 17.15
N MET A 198 -19.15 6.53 15.81
CA MET A 198 -18.31 7.36 14.94
C MET A 198 -18.55 8.85 15.21
N LEU A 199 -19.82 9.27 15.32
CA LEU A 199 -20.18 10.67 15.55
C LEU A 199 -19.86 11.15 16.96
N ARG A 200 -19.91 10.28 17.98
CA ARG A 200 -19.46 10.58 19.34
C ARG A 200 -17.95 10.72 19.44
N SER A 201 -17.21 10.02 18.58
CA SER A 201 -15.75 10.11 18.49
C SER A 201 -15.25 11.28 17.62
N ASP A 202 -16.15 12.01 16.95
CA ASP A 202 -15.82 13.22 16.21
C ASP A 202 -15.79 14.43 17.16
N LEU A 203 -14.60 14.67 17.71
CA LEU A 203 -14.33 15.64 18.76
C LEU A 203 -13.41 16.76 18.27
N SER A 204 -13.23 17.77 19.12
CA SER A 204 -12.28 18.86 18.88
C SER A 204 -11.29 18.95 20.03
N VAL A 205 -10.26 19.80 19.84
CA VAL A 205 -9.26 20.15 20.87
C VAL A 205 -9.88 20.72 22.17
N SER A 206 -11.17 21.06 22.16
CA SER A 206 -11.92 21.43 23.37
C SER A 206 -11.94 20.32 24.42
N VAL A 207 -11.79 19.06 24.00
CA VAL A 207 -11.65 17.89 24.88
C VAL A 207 -10.18 17.75 25.27
N SER A 208 -9.76 18.51 26.29
CA SER A 208 -8.34 18.64 26.67
C SER A 208 -7.64 17.33 27.02
N GLU A 209 -8.36 16.32 27.48
CA GLU A 209 -7.82 14.99 27.79
C GLU A 209 -7.35 14.20 26.55
N MET A 210 -7.84 14.54 25.36
CA MET A 210 -7.39 13.96 24.09
C MET A 210 -6.11 14.60 23.55
N GLY A 211 -5.63 15.68 24.17
CA GLY A 211 -4.49 16.44 23.69
C GLY A 211 -4.77 17.14 22.35
N SER A 212 -3.73 17.36 21.56
CA SER A 212 -3.79 18.11 20.31
C SER A 212 -2.81 17.54 19.29
N LEU A 213 -3.29 17.35 18.05
CA LEU A 213 -2.45 16.91 16.93
C LEU A 213 -1.40 17.96 16.57
N ASN A 214 -1.80 19.23 16.49
CA ASN A 214 -0.89 20.31 16.10
C ASN A 214 0.14 20.67 17.18
N ASP A 215 -0.13 20.31 18.44
CA ASP A 215 0.81 20.53 19.54
C ASP A 215 1.61 19.28 19.90
N HIS A 216 1.35 18.14 19.25
CA HIS A 216 1.91 16.82 19.58
C HIS A 216 1.87 16.55 21.08
N SER A 217 0.66 16.51 21.65
CA SER A 217 0.46 16.44 23.11
C SER A 217 -0.56 15.39 23.53
N GLY A 218 -0.49 14.99 24.80
CA GLY A 218 -1.43 14.03 25.39
C GLY A 218 -1.38 12.66 24.72
N PRO A 219 -2.53 11.99 24.52
CA PRO A 219 -2.61 10.71 23.82
C PRO A 219 -2.03 10.71 22.39
N VAL A 220 -2.02 11.86 21.69
CA VAL A 220 -1.40 11.95 20.36
C VAL A 220 0.11 11.76 20.43
N ASP A 221 0.81 12.46 21.33
CA ASP A 221 2.25 12.30 21.56
C ASP A 221 2.61 10.84 21.90
N ALA A 222 1.80 10.22 22.76
CA ALA A 222 1.99 8.83 23.14
C ALA A 222 1.83 7.87 21.93
N ALA A 223 0.85 8.13 21.06
CA ALA A 223 0.63 7.35 19.84
C ALA A 223 1.73 7.56 18.80
N GLU A 224 2.20 8.80 18.61
CA GLU A 224 3.32 9.12 17.71
C GLU A 224 4.63 8.47 18.17
N LYS A 225 4.93 8.50 19.48
CA LYS A 225 6.08 7.78 20.07
C LYS A 225 5.94 6.27 19.95
N PHE A 226 4.74 5.75 20.13
CA PHE A 226 4.45 4.33 19.94
C PHE A 226 4.73 3.92 18.48
N ALA A 227 4.19 4.66 17.51
CA ALA A 227 4.43 4.43 16.10
C ALA A 227 5.92 4.58 15.73
N ALA A 228 6.64 5.58 16.25
CA ALA A 228 8.08 5.73 16.04
C ALA A 228 8.86 4.48 16.46
N ARG A 229 8.54 3.88 17.62
CA ARG A 229 9.15 2.61 18.04
C ARG A 229 8.83 1.48 17.07
N VAL A 230 7.55 1.30 16.74
CA VAL A 230 7.06 0.20 15.88
C VAL A 230 7.73 0.27 14.50
N PHE A 231 7.75 1.46 13.90
CA PHE A 231 8.30 1.72 12.56
C PHE A 231 9.82 1.99 12.56
N GLY A 232 10.48 2.03 13.73
CA GLY A 232 11.93 2.20 13.85
C GLY A 232 12.45 3.59 13.52
N ALA A 233 11.62 4.60 13.70
CA ALA A 233 11.95 6.01 13.51
C ALA A 233 12.42 6.65 14.82
N ASP A 234 13.19 7.73 14.73
CA ASP A 234 13.49 8.58 15.88
C ASP A 234 12.27 9.43 16.26
N PHE A 235 11.55 9.93 15.24
CA PHE A 235 10.29 10.64 15.39
C PHE A 235 9.28 10.16 14.35
N THR A 236 8.01 10.16 14.73
CA THR A 236 6.88 9.96 13.82
C THR A 236 5.87 11.07 14.02
N PHE A 237 5.32 11.61 12.93
CA PHE A 237 4.23 12.59 12.95
C PHE A 237 3.02 12.02 12.23
N PHE A 238 1.84 12.14 12.82
CA PHE A 238 0.59 11.69 12.19
C PHE A 238 0.00 12.79 11.30
N SER A 239 -0.39 12.45 10.08
CA SER A 239 -0.99 13.37 9.12
C SER A 239 -2.38 12.89 8.71
N VAL A 240 -3.34 13.83 8.70
CA VAL A 240 -4.72 13.62 8.23
C VAL A 240 -4.95 14.20 6.82
N GLY A 241 -3.91 14.71 6.16
CA GLY A 241 -3.95 15.22 4.77
C GLY A 241 -3.43 14.21 3.73
N GLY A 242 -3.26 12.95 4.13
CA GLY A 242 -2.60 11.90 3.35
C GLY A 242 -1.11 12.18 3.11
N SER A 243 -0.43 11.27 2.40
CA SER A 243 0.98 11.50 2.04
C SER A 243 1.17 12.71 1.12
N SER A 244 0.09 13.26 0.54
CA SER A 244 0.16 14.50 -0.23
C SER A 244 0.61 15.66 0.66
N ALA A 245 -0.12 15.91 1.75
CA ALA A 245 0.29 16.90 2.75
C ALA A 245 1.62 16.52 3.41
N SER A 246 1.86 15.24 3.69
CA SER A 246 3.11 14.80 4.31
C SER A 246 4.35 15.13 3.48
N ASN A 247 4.29 14.97 2.15
CA ASN A 247 5.36 15.34 1.24
C ASN A 247 5.57 16.87 1.21
N GLU A 248 4.48 17.66 1.25
CA GLU A 248 4.53 19.12 1.32
C GLU A 248 5.14 19.63 2.63
N ILE A 249 4.81 19.00 3.76
CA ILE A 249 5.38 19.28 5.08
C ILE A 249 6.90 19.05 5.06
N ILE A 250 7.34 17.90 4.56
CA ILE A 250 8.78 17.57 4.49
C ILE A 250 9.52 18.57 3.63
N LEU A 251 9.01 18.92 2.44
CA LEU A 251 9.66 19.89 1.57
C LEU A 251 9.72 21.27 2.23
N HIS A 252 8.62 21.78 2.78
CA HIS A 252 8.59 23.08 3.45
C HIS A 252 9.44 23.14 4.73
N SER A 253 9.70 22.00 5.38
CA SER A 253 10.57 21.95 6.56
C SER A 253 12.06 22.20 6.23
N ALA A 254 12.46 22.07 4.96
CA ALA A 254 13.87 22.01 4.57
C ALA A 254 14.25 22.85 3.34
N VAL A 255 13.29 23.25 2.50
CA VAL A 255 13.56 23.84 1.17
C VAL A 255 13.01 25.26 1.09
N THR A 256 13.83 26.18 0.57
CA THR A 256 13.48 27.58 0.36
C THR A 256 13.57 27.98 -1.12
N ASP A 257 13.15 29.20 -1.44
CA ASP A 257 13.12 29.71 -2.82
C ASP A 257 14.51 29.76 -3.43
N GLY A 258 14.69 29.11 -4.59
CA GLY A 258 15.96 29.01 -5.30
C GLY A 258 16.86 27.84 -4.87
N ASP A 259 16.52 27.09 -3.81
CA ASP A 259 17.30 25.92 -3.40
C ASP A 259 17.20 24.79 -4.44
N ALA A 260 18.33 24.15 -4.74
CA ALA A 260 18.36 22.99 -5.62
C ALA A 260 17.87 21.73 -4.89
N VAL A 261 16.95 20.98 -5.51
CA VAL A 261 16.40 19.72 -4.96
C VAL A 261 16.55 18.61 -5.99
N LEU A 262 17.14 17.48 -5.61
CA LEU A 262 17.14 16.28 -6.46
C LEU A 262 15.81 15.58 -6.35
N VAL A 263 15.14 15.32 -7.46
CA VAL A 263 13.77 14.76 -7.45
C VAL A 263 13.68 13.64 -8.47
N ASP A 264 13.19 12.47 -8.03
CA ASP A 264 12.79 11.41 -8.95
C ASP A 264 11.78 11.93 -9.97
N ARG A 265 12.02 11.75 -11.27
CA ARG A 265 11.04 12.11 -12.30
C ARG A 265 9.76 11.27 -12.18
N ASN A 266 9.87 10.07 -11.58
CA ASN A 266 8.75 9.24 -11.14
C ASN A 266 8.28 9.64 -9.73
N CYS A 267 8.00 10.92 -9.52
CA CYS A 267 7.45 11.41 -8.25
C CYS A 267 5.93 11.60 -8.33
N HIS A 268 5.26 11.45 -7.18
CA HIS A 268 3.85 11.73 -7.06
C HIS A 268 3.55 13.22 -7.26
N LYS A 269 2.37 13.56 -7.79
CA LYS A 269 1.93 14.94 -8.05
C LYS A 269 2.06 15.89 -6.85
N SER A 270 1.99 15.39 -5.61
CA SER A 270 2.17 16.22 -4.41
C SER A 270 3.58 16.79 -4.27
N LEU A 271 4.62 16.03 -4.67
CA LEU A 271 5.99 16.54 -4.66
C LEU A 271 6.15 17.69 -5.65
N ASN A 272 5.47 17.62 -6.79
CA ASN A 272 5.42 18.70 -7.77
C ASN A 272 4.75 19.96 -7.23
N TYR A 273 3.63 19.82 -6.54
CA TYR A 273 2.98 20.94 -5.86
C TYR A 273 3.88 21.54 -4.77
N ALA A 274 4.58 20.68 -4.01
CA ALA A 274 5.54 21.13 -3.00
C ALA A 274 6.73 21.90 -3.60
N LEU A 275 7.25 21.49 -4.77
CA LEU A 275 8.31 22.24 -5.49
C LEU A 275 7.82 23.63 -5.91
N ASN A 276 6.58 23.73 -6.39
CA ASN A 276 5.94 25.00 -6.72
C ASN A 276 5.80 25.91 -5.48
N MET A 277 5.26 25.38 -4.38
CA MET A 277 5.01 26.15 -3.16
C MET A 277 6.30 26.64 -2.49
N SER A 278 7.35 25.81 -2.49
CA SER A 278 8.66 26.16 -1.91
C SER A 278 9.46 27.14 -2.78
N GLY A 279 9.28 27.11 -4.11
CA GLY A 279 10.17 27.84 -5.04
C GLY A 279 11.47 27.10 -5.35
N ALA A 280 11.51 25.79 -5.08
CA ALA A 280 12.66 24.95 -5.34
C ALA A 280 13.05 24.93 -6.83
N VAL A 281 14.34 24.71 -7.08
CA VAL A 281 14.89 24.41 -8.40
C VAL A 281 15.04 22.88 -8.53
N PRO A 282 14.16 22.20 -9.27
CA PRO A 282 14.23 20.75 -9.39
C PRO A 282 15.38 20.31 -10.30
N LEU A 283 16.11 19.29 -9.86
CA LEU A 283 17.11 18.54 -10.61
C LEU A 283 16.62 17.10 -10.74
N TYR A 284 16.14 16.72 -11.93
CA TYR A 284 15.47 15.44 -12.10
C TYR A 284 16.45 14.26 -12.16
N LEU A 285 16.18 13.25 -11.34
CA LEU A 285 16.75 11.91 -11.44
C LEU A 285 15.91 11.11 -12.46
N ARG A 286 16.57 10.49 -13.44
CA ARG A 286 15.88 9.81 -14.54
C ARG A 286 15.75 8.31 -14.25
N PRO A 287 14.53 7.78 -14.03
CA PRO A 287 14.31 6.34 -13.91
C PRO A 287 14.58 5.63 -15.25
N ARG A 288 14.95 4.35 -15.21
CA ARG A 288 14.88 3.50 -16.40
C ARG A 288 13.43 3.17 -16.75
N ARG A 289 13.19 2.75 -17.98
CA ARG A 289 11.99 2.01 -18.38
C ARG A 289 12.39 0.70 -19.03
N ASN A 290 11.47 -0.26 -19.02
CA ASN A 290 11.56 -1.42 -19.89
C ASN A 290 10.65 -1.22 -21.09
N ALA A 291 10.85 -2.07 -22.11
CA ALA A 291 10.16 -1.93 -23.38
C ALA A 291 8.64 -2.19 -23.29
N ARG A 292 8.16 -2.76 -22.17
CA ARG A 292 6.74 -2.92 -21.84
C ARG A 292 6.10 -1.68 -21.22
N GLY A 293 6.86 -0.60 -21.07
CA GLY A 293 6.40 0.65 -20.49
C GLY A 293 6.41 0.70 -18.96
N LEU A 294 6.93 -0.32 -18.25
CA LEU A 294 7.02 -0.23 -16.79
C LEU A 294 8.11 0.77 -16.38
N ILE A 295 7.83 1.56 -15.36
CA ILE A 295 8.81 2.47 -14.76
C ILE A 295 9.76 1.68 -13.87
N GLY A 296 11.03 1.70 -14.24
CA GLY A 296 12.14 1.09 -13.52
C GLY A 296 12.73 1.99 -12.43
N PRO A 297 13.78 1.52 -11.75
CA PRO A 297 14.47 2.33 -10.76
C PRO A 297 15.33 3.41 -11.44
N VAL A 298 15.60 4.49 -10.70
CA VAL A 298 16.69 5.42 -10.98
C VAL A 298 18.01 4.64 -10.96
N PRO A 299 18.81 4.63 -12.05
CA PRO A 299 20.11 3.97 -12.07
C PRO A 299 21.05 4.49 -10.99
N LEU A 300 21.89 3.62 -10.42
CA LEU A 300 22.90 4.01 -9.44
C LEU A 300 23.82 5.16 -9.93
N LEU A 301 24.11 5.21 -11.23
CA LEU A 301 24.94 6.26 -11.83
C LEU A 301 24.33 7.66 -11.65
N GLU A 302 22.99 7.79 -11.66
CA GLU A 302 22.29 9.06 -11.48
C GLU A 302 22.41 9.59 -10.04
N LEU A 303 22.72 8.73 -9.07
CA LEU A 303 22.87 9.09 -7.64
C LEU A 303 24.29 9.52 -7.27
N LYS A 304 25.27 9.30 -8.15
CA LYS A 304 26.67 9.64 -7.88
C LYS A 304 26.90 11.14 -7.87
N SER A 305 27.82 11.60 -7.01
CA SER A 305 28.18 13.01 -6.85
C SER A 305 28.55 13.72 -8.15
N ALA A 306 29.30 13.05 -9.04
CA ALA A 306 29.63 13.59 -10.36
C ALA A 306 28.39 13.85 -11.24
N ALA A 307 27.41 12.94 -11.23
CA ALA A 307 26.18 13.10 -12.00
C ALA A 307 25.29 14.22 -11.42
N VAL A 308 25.23 14.31 -10.09
CA VAL A 308 24.52 15.39 -9.39
C VAL A 308 25.14 16.76 -9.72
N ALA A 309 26.46 16.88 -9.63
CA ALA A 309 27.18 18.11 -9.95
C ALA A 309 26.96 18.53 -11.41
N GLN A 310 26.97 17.57 -12.34
CA GLN A 310 26.70 17.84 -13.75
C GLN A 310 25.27 18.36 -13.97
N LYS A 311 24.25 17.74 -13.35
CA LYS A 311 22.86 18.21 -13.43
C LYS A 311 22.69 19.65 -12.95
N LEU A 312 23.34 19.99 -11.84
CA LEU A 312 23.32 21.35 -11.31
C LEU A 312 23.99 22.34 -12.27
N ALA A 313 25.17 21.98 -12.79
CA ALA A 313 25.91 22.77 -13.78
C ALA A 313 25.07 23.04 -15.03
N ASP A 314 24.33 22.04 -15.51
CA ASP A 314 23.52 22.12 -16.72
C ASP A 314 22.16 22.82 -16.53
N SER A 315 21.62 22.86 -15.31
CA SER A 315 20.26 23.38 -15.05
C SER A 315 20.12 24.88 -15.33
N PRO A 316 19.35 25.35 -16.32
CA PRO A 316 19.22 26.78 -16.61
C PRO A 316 18.52 27.56 -15.50
N LEU A 317 17.85 26.87 -14.57
CA LEU A 317 17.11 27.47 -13.46
C LEU A 317 17.98 27.67 -12.20
N ALA A 318 19.11 26.97 -12.08
CA ALA A 318 19.98 27.08 -10.92
C ALA A 318 20.87 28.34 -11.01
N THR A 319 20.69 29.28 -10.08
CA THR A 319 21.50 30.50 -10.03
C THR A 319 22.90 30.25 -9.45
N ASN A 320 22.99 29.42 -8.41
CA ASN A 320 24.26 29.00 -7.81
C ASN A 320 24.64 27.58 -8.24
N LYS A 321 25.55 27.49 -9.22
CA LYS A 321 26.04 26.23 -9.81
C LYS A 321 26.98 25.41 -8.93
N GLN A 322 27.34 25.95 -7.75
CA GLN A 322 28.20 25.28 -6.77
C GLN A 322 27.43 24.96 -5.48
N ALA A 323 26.14 25.32 -5.40
CA ALA A 323 25.32 25.02 -4.24
C ALA A 323 25.11 23.51 -4.11
N ARG A 324 25.21 23.00 -2.89
CA ARG A 324 24.83 21.62 -2.60
C ARG A 324 23.30 21.51 -2.63
N PRO A 325 22.70 20.52 -3.31
CA PRO A 325 21.25 20.32 -3.23
C PRO A 325 20.83 20.04 -1.78
N VAL A 326 19.71 20.63 -1.36
CA VAL A 326 19.28 20.63 0.05
C VAL A 326 18.55 19.35 0.47
N LEU A 327 17.94 18.68 -0.50
CA LEU A 327 17.12 17.49 -0.34
C LEU A 327 17.21 16.63 -1.61
N ALA A 328 17.25 15.31 -1.44
CA ALA A 328 16.96 14.35 -2.50
C ALA A 328 15.64 13.62 -2.22
N VAL A 329 14.80 13.42 -3.23
CA VAL A 329 13.54 12.68 -3.12
C VAL A 329 13.56 11.48 -4.06
N LEU A 330 13.27 10.30 -3.52
CA LEU A 330 13.14 9.04 -4.25
C LEU A 330 11.83 8.33 -3.89
N THR A 331 11.09 7.85 -4.88
CA THR A 331 9.88 7.05 -4.65
C THR A 331 10.26 5.58 -4.41
N ASN A 332 9.97 5.02 -3.24
CA ASN A 332 10.35 3.63 -2.87
C ASN A 332 9.24 2.88 -2.12
N SER A 333 8.68 1.78 -2.61
CA SER A 333 8.88 1.20 -3.93
C SER A 333 8.33 2.08 -5.05
N THR A 334 8.65 1.77 -6.30
CA THR A 334 7.85 2.25 -7.43
C THR A 334 6.41 1.71 -7.34
N TYR A 335 5.51 2.25 -8.16
CA TYR A 335 4.12 1.80 -8.24
C TYR A 335 4.02 0.30 -8.53
N ASP A 336 4.82 -0.18 -9.50
CA ASP A 336 4.87 -1.57 -9.96
C ASP A 336 5.71 -2.49 -9.03
N GLY A 337 6.12 -2.01 -7.85
CA GLY A 337 6.74 -2.83 -6.81
C GLY A 337 8.26 -2.96 -6.89
N LEU A 338 8.97 -2.05 -7.55
CA LEU A 338 10.44 -2.08 -7.57
C LEU A 338 11.01 -1.39 -6.33
N CYS A 339 11.71 -2.17 -5.50
CA CYS A 339 12.22 -1.76 -4.19
C CYS A 339 13.75 -1.60 -4.24
N TYR A 340 14.25 -0.41 -3.91
CA TYR A 340 15.68 -0.10 -3.95
C TYR A 340 16.43 -0.74 -2.78
N ASN A 341 17.71 -1.05 -2.96
CA ASN A 341 18.64 -1.19 -1.83
C ASN A 341 18.86 0.20 -1.20
N VAL A 342 18.10 0.54 -0.16
CA VAL A 342 18.13 1.88 0.43
C VAL A 342 19.42 2.18 1.16
N GLN A 343 20.14 1.17 1.65
CA GLN A 343 21.48 1.38 2.24
C GLN A 343 22.45 1.89 1.18
N THR A 344 22.38 1.32 -0.02
CA THR A 344 23.19 1.76 -1.17
C THR A 344 22.77 3.15 -1.63
N THR A 345 21.46 3.41 -1.81
CA THR A 345 21.02 4.74 -2.26
C THR A 345 21.30 5.83 -1.22
N THR A 346 21.16 5.53 0.08
CA THR A 346 21.52 6.43 1.19
C THR A 346 23.00 6.77 1.13
N ARG A 347 23.88 5.76 1.02
CA ARG A 347 25.34 5.97 0.95
C ARG A 347 25.75 6.85 -0.23
N GLU A 348 25.22 6.60 -1.43
CA GLU A 348 25.57 7.38 -2.62
C GLU A 348 25.04 8.82 -2.53
N LEU A 349 23.76 8.99 -2.17
CA LEU A 349 23.14 10.32 -2.07
C LEU A 349 23.75 11.15 -0.95
N SER A 350 24.13 10.54 0.18
CA SER A 350 24.74 11.25 1.32
C SER A 350 26.05 11.97 0.98
N GLN A 351 26.71 11.60 -0.11
CA GLN A 351 27.88 12.32 -0.63
C GLN A 351 27.51 13.68 -1.24
N SER A 352 26.25 13.85 -1.67
CA SER A 352 25.79 15.01 -2.44
C SER A 352 24.70 15.81 -1.74
N VAL A 353 23.97 15.21 -0.79
CA VAL A 353 22.91 15.88 -0.02
C VAL A 353 23.00 15.53 1.46
N ASP A 354 22.45 16.39 2.32
CA ASP A 354 22.41 16.15 3.77
C ASP A 354 21.04 15.65 4.27
N ARG A 355 20.04 15.65 3.38
CA ARG A 355 18.68 15.14 3.63
C ARG A 355 18.21 14.29 2.46
N ILE A 356 17.58 13.16 2.76
CA ILE A 356 16.94 12.26 1.79
C ILE A 356 15.51 12.03 2.23
N HIS A 357 14.57 12.16 1.32
CA HIS A 357 13.19 11.78 1.51
C HIS A 357 12.86 10.56 0.63
N TYR A 358 12.49 9.45 1.26
CA TYR A 358 11.89 8.32 0.56
C TYR A 358 10.36 8.45 0.62
N ASP A 359 9.72 8.66 -0.52
CA ASP A 359 8.26 8.57 -0.62
C ASP A 359 7.88 7.09 -0.67
N GLU A 360 7.51 6.55 0.48
CA GLU A 360 7.15 5.15 0.68
C GLU A 360 5.64 4.96 0.82
N ALA A 361 4.85 5.80 0.17
CA ALA A 361 3.39 5.78 0.27
C ALA A 361 2.80 4.38 -0.01
N TRP A 362 3.42 3.60 -0.90
CA TRP A 362 3.02 2.24 -1.29
C TRP A 362 3.74 1.12 -0.53
N TYR A 363 4.49 1.42 0.54
CA TYR A 363 5.47 0.48 1.07
C TYR A 363 5.58 0.46 2.60
N ALA A 364 4.53 0.91 3.28
CA ALA A 364 4.48 1.05 4.74
C ALA A 364 4.64 -0.27 5.54
N TYR A 365 4.43 -1.42 4.91
CA TYR A 365 4.53 -2.75 5.53
C TYR A 365 5.95 -3.34 5.52
N ALA A 366 6.89 -2.76 4.77
CA ALA A 366 8.16 -3.40 4.44
C ALA A 366 8.98 -3.83 5.67
N ARG A 367 9.00 -2.99 6.72
CA ARG A 367 9.75 -3.25 7.96
C ARG A 367 9.35 -4.54 8.69
N PHE A 368 8.13 -4.99 8.49
CA PHE A 368 7.53 -6.07 9.26
C PHE A 368 7.77 -7.45 8.65
N ASN A 369 8.42 -7.52 7.48
CA ASN A 369 8.80 -8.78 6.85
C ASN A 369 10.31 -8.85 6.56
N PRO A 370 11.00 -9.94 6.94
CA PRO A 370 12.43 -10.12 6.63
C PRO A 370 12.77 -10.05 5.14
N LEU A 371 11.83 -10.38 4.25
CA LEU A 371 12.00 -10.33 2.80
C LEU A 371 12.48 -8.97 2.29
N TYR A 372 12.11 -7.88 2.98
CA TYR A 372 12.40 -6.50 2.58
C TYR A 372 13.55 -5.86 3.38
N GLU A 373 14.31 -6.60 4.18
CA GLU A 373 15.38 -5.99 5.00
C GLU A 373 16.42 -5.27 4.12
N GLY A 374 16.81 -4.05 4.53
CA GLY A 374 17.68 -3.18 3.73
C GLY A 374 17.03 -2.52 2.50
N ARG A 375 15.70 -2.63 2.34
CA ARG A 375 14.94 -2.08 1.19
C ARG A 375 13.96 -0.95 1.53
N TYR A 376 13.86 -0.51 2.78
CA TYR A 376 12.96 0.55 3.26
C TYR A 376 13.69 1.60 4.12
N GLY A 377 13.29 2.87 4.05
CA GLY A 377 14.06 4.01 4.61
C GLY A 377 14.31 3.94 6.12
N MET A 378 13.43 3.28 6.88
CA MET A 378 13.61 3.02 8.32
C MET A 378 14.32 1.67 8.62
N HIS A 379 15.23 1.22 7.75
CA HIS A 379 15.92 -0.09 7.84
C HIS A 379 16.64 -0.33 9.18
N ARG A 380 16.86 -1.59 9.56
CA ARG A 380 17.57 -1.93 10.80
C ARG A 380 19.09 -1.87 10.72
N GLY A 381 19.64 -1.74 9.50
CA GLY A 381 21.08 -1.62 9.30
C GLY A 381 21.74 -0.44 10.02
N GLU A 382 23.07 -0.54 10.19
CA GLU A 382 23.91 0.41 10.93
C GLU A 382 23.72 1.85 10.46
N ARG A 383 23.89 2.80 11.41
CA ARG A 383 23.93 4.24 11.12
C ARG A 383 25.38 4.67 11.01
N HIS A 384 25.72 5.39 9.95
CA HIS A 384 27.03 6.02 9.81
C HIS A 384 26.94 7.53 10.14
N PRO A 385 27.98 8.14 10.73
CA PRO A 385 28.00 9.58 10.99
C PRO A 385 27.82 10.44 9.74
N ASP A 386 28.18 9.89 8.57
CA ASP A 386 28.07 10.55 7.27
C ASP A 386 26.71 10.33 6.59
N ASP A 387 25.77 9.60 7.20
CA ASP A 387 24.45 9.38 6.62
C ASP A 387 23.63 10.68 6.61
N ALA A 388 23.01 10.97 5.47
CA ALA A 388 22.00 12.01 5.37
C ALA A 388 20.85 11.74 6.35
N THR A 389 20.16 12.80 6.73
CA THR A 389 18.93 12.69 7.51
C THR A 389 17.81 12.17 6.62
N VAL A 390 17.18 11.08 7.03
CA VAL A 390 16.18 10.38 6.23
C VAL A 390 14.78 10.71 6.74
N THR A 391 13.91 11.13 5.84
CA THR A 391 12.46 11.20 6.08
C THR A 391 11.73 10.20 5.19
N VAL A 392 10.69 9.57 5.72
CA VAL A 392 9.85 8.60 5.01
C VAL A 392 8.40 9.01 5.14
N THR A 393 7.61 8.91 4.06
CA THR A 393 6.16 9.06 4.12
C THR A 393 5.46 7.74 3.84
N HIS A 394 4.49 7.38 4.67
CA HIS A 394 3.62 6.23 4.48
C HIS A 394 2.19 6.71 4.29
N SER A 395 1.51 6.24 3.23
CA SER A 395 0.05 6.34 3.16
C SER A 395 -0.49 5.11 3.87
N THR A 396 -0.75 5.25 5.17
CA THR A 396 -1.22 4.15 6.02
C THR A 396 -2.46 3.47 5.42
N HIS A 397 -3.35 4.24 4.80
CA HIS A 397 -4.58 3.74 4.19
C HIS A 397 -4.42 2.97 2.87
N LYS A 398 -3.23 2.98 2.23
CA LYS A 398 -3.03 2.29 0.95
C LYS A 398 -2.85 0.79 1.15
N LEU A 399 -1.81 0.40 1.88
CA LEU A 399 -1.42 -1.00 2.04
C LEU A 399 -1.25 -1.45 3.49
N LEU A 400 -1.54 -0.57 4.46
CA LEU A 400 -1.91 -0.99 5.82
C LEU A 400 -3.42 -0.79 6.01
N ALA A 401 -3.91 -1.02 7.23
CA ALA A 401 -5.32 -0.84 7.58
C ALA A 401 -5.55 0.50 8.29
N ALA A 402 -5.95 1.53 7.53
CA ALA A 402 -6.37 2.83 8.09
C ALA A 402 -7.39 3.54 7.17
N LEU A 403 -8.09 4.53 7.71
CA LEU A 403 -9.05 5.33 6.93
C LEU A 403 -8.33 6.19 5.89
N SER A 404 -8.96 6.44 4.74
CA SER A 404 -8.44 7.35 3.72
C SER A 404 -7.97 8.68 4.34
N GLN A 405 -6.93 9.27 3.74
CA GLN A 405 -6.18 10.43 4.26
C GLN A 405 -5.26 10.16 5.46
N ALA A 406 -5.30 8.98 6.08
CA ALA A 406 -4.32 8.59 7.09
C ALA A 406 -2.90 8.48 6.50
N SER A 407 -1.93 9.14 7.12
CA SER A 407 -0.51 9.09 6.75
C SER A 407 0.40 9.24 7.96
N MET A 408 1.63 8.73 7.85
CA MET A 408 2.70 8.94 8.81
C MET A 408 3.91 9.55 8.11
N ILE A 409 4.59 10.47 8.80
CA ILE A 409 5.94 10.93 8.47
C ILE A 409 6.89 10.31 9.48
N HIS A 410 7.90 9.58 9.04
CA HIS A 410 8.94 9.01 9.88
C HIS A 410 10.26 9.74 9.66
N VAL A 411 11.01 9.98 10.73
CA VAL A 411 12.30 10.67 10.69
C VAL A 411 13.37 9.79 11.30
N ARG A 412 14.47 9.62 10.57
CA ARG A 412 15.73 9.02 11.04
C ARG A 412 16.83 10.09 10.92
N SER A 413 17.29 10.56 12.06
CA SER A 413 18.27 11.64 12.18
C SER A 413 19.64 11.20 11.69
N GLY A 414 20.31 12.07 10.94
CA GLY A 414 21.67 11.88 10.42
C GLY A 414 22.46 13.18 10.48
N LYS A 415 23.12 13.57 9.38
CA LYS A 415 23.90 14.82 9.25
C LYS A 415 23.18 16.10 9.72
N VAL A 416 21.86 16.14 9.60
CA VAL A 416 21.02 17.26 10.04
C VAL A 416 20.07 16.77 11.12
N GLU A 417 20.29 17.22 12.33
CA GLU A 417 19.32 16.99 13.40
C GLU A 417 17.96 17.65 13.08
N VAL A 418 16.88 16.86 13.12
CA VAL A 418 15.51 17.37 13.03
C VAL A 418 15.04 17.73 14.42
N LYS A 419 14.76 19.02 14.65
CA LYS A 419 14.16 19.49 15.90
C LYS A 419 12.64 19.45 15.75
N PRO A 420 11.91 18.61 16.51
CA PRO A 420 10.45 18.48 16.35
C PRO A 420 9.70 19.80 16.39
N ALA A 421 10.09 20.73 17.27
CA ALA A 421 9.46 22.04 17.37
C ALA A 421 9.59 22.90 16.09
N LEU A 422 10.73 22.82 15.37
CA LEU A 422 10.91 23.55 14.11
C LEU A 422 10.21 22.84 12.95
N PHE A 423 10.22 21.50 12.95
CA PHE A 423 9.48 20.71 11.98
C PHE A 423 7.96 20.98 12.09
N ASN A 424 7.47 21.20 13.32
CA ASN A 424 6.07 21.47 13.59
C ASN A 424 5.54 22.75 12.91
N GLU A 425 6.38 23.77 12.68
CA GLU A 425 5.96 24.96 11.95
C GLU A 425 5.55 24.62 10.50
N ALA A 426 6.30 23.74 9.83
CA ALA A 426 5.92 23.23 8.51
C ALA A 426 4.71 22.28 8.59
N PHE A 427 4.61 21.48 9.66
CA PHE A 427 3.48 20.58 9.89
C PHE A 427 2.15 21.34 10.00
N MET A 428 2.11 22.40 10.82
CA MET A 428 0.91 23.22 11.04
C MET A 428 0.49 24.03 9.80
N MET A 429 1.39 24.34 8.87
CA MET A 429 1.03 25.00 7.61
C MET A 429 0.11 24.15 6.72
N HIS A 430 0.18 22.83 6.85
CA HIS A 430 -0.52 21.88 5.98
C HIS A 430 -1.53 21.00 6.71
N THR A 431 -1.71 21.23 8.02
CA THR A 431 -2.63 20.46 8.86
C THR A 431 -3.80 21.32 9.27
N SER A 432 -5.02 20.78 9.17
CA SER A 432 -6.22 21.45 9.66
C SER A 432 -6.14 21.73 11.16
N THR A 433 -6.63 22.89 11.60
CA THR A 433 -6.81 23.21 13.03
C THR A 433 -7.93 22.39 13.68
N SER A 434 -8.71 21.66 12.89
CA SER A 434 -9.77 20.74 13.31
C SER A 434 -9.60 19.39 12.60
N PRO A 435 -8.63 18.55 13.01
CA PRO A 435 -8.38 17.26 12.38
C PRO A 435 -9.45 16.24 12.79
N GLN A 436 -9.77 15.30 11.89
CA GLN A 436 -10.74 14.23 12.16
C GLN A 436 -10.11 13.14 13.06
N TYR A 437 -10.60 13.01 14.30
CA TYR A 437 -10.00 12.11 15.29
C TYR A 437 -10.11 10.62 14.91
N SER A 438 -11.14 10.24 14.16
CA SER A 438 -11.26 8.86 13.66
C SER A 438 -10.11 8.47 12.71
N ILE A 439 -9.56 9.42 11.95
CA ILE A 439 -8.40 9.18 11.09
C ILE A 439 -7.16 8.96 11.94
N ILE A 440 -6.93 9.81 12.95
CA ILE A 440 -5.84 9.68 13.93
C ILE A 440 -5.91 8.32 14.64
N ALA A 441 -7.10 7.94 15.11
CA ALA A 441 -7.33 6.65 15.74
C ALA A 441 -7.02 5.47 14.80
N SER A 442 -7.38 5.58 13.51
CA SER A 442 -7.05 4.53 12.54
C SER A 442 -5.55 4.38 12.29
N ILE A 443 -4.77 5.48 12.36
CA ILE A 443 -3.30 5.46 12.27
C ILE A 443 -2.70 4.75 13.49
N ASP A 444 -3.20 5.06 14.68
CA ASP A 444 -2.77 4.46 15.95
C ASP A 444 -3.09 2.96 16.02
N VAL A 445 -4.31 2.57 15.62
CA VAL A 445 -4.72 1.16 15.48
C VAL A 445 -3.87 0.44 14.44
N SER A 446 -3.60 1.04 13.29
CA SER A 446 -2.72 0.43 12.27
C SER A 446 -1.33 0.15 12.82
N SER A 447 -0.77 1.09 13.60
CA SER A 447 0.52 0.90 14.27
C SER A 447 0.48 -0.28 15.24
N LYS A 448 -0.60 -0.42 16.01
CA LYS A 448 -0.78 -1.53 16.96
C LYS A 448 -0.92 -2.88 16.27
N MET A 449 -1.67 -2.94 15.17
CA MET A 449 -1.79 -4.15 14.36
C MET A 449 -0.42 -4.65 13.86
N MET A 450 0.43 -3.72 13.43
CA MET A 450 1.78 -4.07 12.96
C MET A 450 2.74 -4.45 14.09
N ASP A 451 2.61 -3.84 15.28
CA ASP A 451 3.36 -4.24 16.50
C ASP A 451 2.98 -5.66 16.96
N ASP A 452 1.67 -5.98 16.96
CA ASP A 452 1.16 -7.25 17.47
C ASP A 452 1.36 -8.43 16.52
N ALA A 453 1.22 -8.19 15.20
CA ALA A 453 1.07 -9.26 14.22
C ALA A 453 1.70 -8.94 12.85
N GLY A 454 2.54 -7.91 12.73
CA GLY A 454 3.02 -7.42 11.43
C GLY A 454 3.68 -8.48 10.55
N GLY A 455 4.47 -9.39 11.14
CA GLY A 455 5.08 -10.51 10.42
C GLY A 455 4.06 -11.53 9.91
N TYR A 456 3.01 -11.84 10.68
CA TYR A 456 1.93 -12.73 10.23
C TYR A 456 1.09 -12.09 9.12
N LEU A 457 0.72 -10.81 9.30
CA LEU A 457 -0.12 -10.07 8.34
C LEU A 457 0.58 -9.91 6.98
N THR A 458 1.88 -9.62 6.98
CA THR A 458 2.65 -9.51 5.74
C THR A 458 2.88 -10.86 5.07
N ASP A 459 3.16 -11.92 5.84
CA ASP A 459 3.30 -13.27 5.28
C ASP A 459 2.02 -13.72 4.59
N GLU A 460 0.84 -13.50 5.17
CA GLU A 460 -0.43 -13.89 4.54
C GLU A 460 -0.63 -13.21 3.18
N SER A 461 -0.28 -11.93 3.07
CA SER A 461 -0.36 -11.20 1.79
C SER A 461 0.67 -11.70 0.76
N ILE A 462 1.87 -12.07 1.21
CA ILE A 462 2.95 -12.61 0.37
C ILE A 462 2.59 -14.03 -0.11
N ASP A 463 2.08 -14.87 0.78
CA ASP A 463 1.61 -16.23 0.50
C ASP A 463 0.56 -16.23 -0.63
N GLU A 464 -0.47 -15.38 -0.50
CA GLU A 464 -1.55 -15.31 -1.49
C GLU A 464 -1.04 -14.77 -2.84
N ALA A 465 -0.10 -13.81 -2.83
CA ALA A 465 0.49 -13.30 -4.05
C ALA A 465 1.36 -14.36 -4.75
N ILE A 466 2.19 -15.09 -4.00
CA ILE A 466 3.01 -16.21 -4.52
C ILE A 466 2.11 -17.31 -5.08
N ALA A 467 1.05 -17.70 -4.34
CA ALA A 467 0.12 -18.72 -4.76
C ALA A 467 -0.57 -18.35 -6.09
N PHE A 468 -1.03 -17.10 -6.23
CA PHE A 468 -1.59 -16.61 -7.48
C PHE A 468 -0.57 -16.63 -8.63
N ARG A 469 0.66 -16.14 -8.39
CA ARG A 469 1.75 -16.14 -9.38
C ARG A 469 2.08 -17.54 -9.86
N GLN A 470 2.22 -18.51 -8.96
CA GLN A 470 2.49 -19.91 -9.32
C GLN A 470 1.30 -20.53 -10.06
N ALA A 471 0.06 -20.26 -9.64
CA ALA A 471 -1.14 -20.74 -10.31
C ALA A 471 -1.23 -20.24 -11.76
N MET A 472 -0.91 -18.97 -12.01
CA MET A 472 -0.89 -18.40 -13.37
C MET A 472 0.11 -19.11 -14.29
N VAL A 473 1.31 -19.44 -13.79
CA VAL A 473 2.32 -20.18 -14.56
C VAL A 473 1.90 -21.64 -14.77
N ARG A 474 1.37 -22.33 -13.75
CA ARG A 474 0.88 -23.71 -13.88
C ARG A 474 -0.23 -23.82 -14.92
N LEU A 475 -1.22 -22.92 -14.88
CA LEU A 475 -2.28 -22.86 -15.87
C LEU A 475 -1.73 -22.58 -17.28
N SER A 476 -0.74 -21.70 -17.41
CA SER A 476 -0.08 -21.48 -18.69
C SER A 476 0.56 -22.76 -19.24
N ASN A 477 1.20 -23.56 -18.38
CA ASN A 477 1.82 -24.83 -18.78
C ASN A 477 0.76 -25.86 -19.21
N GLU A 478 -0.28 -26.05 -18.40
CA GLU A 478 -1.38 -26.98 -18.71
C GLU A 478 -2.10 -26.62 -20.03
N ILE A 479 -2.32 -25.32 -20.28
CA ILE A 479 -2.91 -24.83 -21.54
C ILE A 479 -2.01 -25.19 -22.74
N ARG A 480 -0.70 -24.96 -22.62
CA ARG A 480 0.28 -25.28 -23.68
C ARG A 480 0.47 -26.77 -23.91
N GLU A 481 0.34 -27.59 -22.86
CA GLU A 481 0.36 -29.05 -22.97
C GLU A 481 -0.86 -29.56 -23.76
N ARG A 482 -2.03 -28.94 -23.57
CA ARG A 482 -3.25 -29.26 -24.32
C ARG A 482 -3.14 -28.83 -25.78
N ASP A 483 -2.66 -27.61 -26.03
CA ASP A 483 -2.40 -27.07 -27.36
C ASP A 483 -1.26 -26.03 -27.29
N SER A 484 -0.14 -26.36 -27.95
CA SER A 484 1.08 -25.52 -27.96
C SER A 484 0.89 -24.11 -28.56
N GLN A 485 -0.18 -23.90 -29.32
CA GLN A 485 -0.51 -22.60 -29.93
C GLN A 485 -1.56 -21.82 -29.13
N ASP A 486 -2.06 -22.39 -28.03
CA ASP A 486 -3.06 -21.77 -27.19
C ASP A 486 -2.43 -20.69 -26.29
N TRP A 487 -3.14 -19.58 -26.09
CA TRP A 487 -2.62 -18.40 -25.40
C TRP A 487 -3.09 -18.33 -23.95
N TRP A 488 -2.28 -17.76 -23.07
CA TRP A 488 -2.69 -17.44 -21.70
C TRP A 488 -2.05 -16.12 -21.26
N PHE A 489 -2.57 -15.56 -20.17
CA PHE A 489 -1.99 -14.39 -19.53
C PHE A 489 -0.64 -14.73 -18.90
N GLY A 490 0.32 -13.82 -19.00
CA GLY A 490 1.62 -13.94 -18.35
C GLY A 490 1.63 -13.24 -16.99
N VAL A 491 2.74 -13.38 -16.26
CA VAL A 491 3.03 -12.59 -15.07
C VAL A 491 4.44 -12.05 -15.19
N TRP A 492 4.63 -10.78 -14.84
CA TRP A 492 5.94 -10.16 -14.82
C TRP A 492 6.67 -10.51 -13.52
N GLN A 493 7.64 -11.42 -13.62
CA GLN A 493 8.38 -12.02 -12.51
C GLN A 493 9.56 -12.86 -13.04
N PRO A 494 10.44 -13.38 -12.16
CA PRO A 494 11.45 -14.36 -12.55
C PRO A 494 10.86 -15.61 -13.19
N ASP A 495 11.45 -16.09 -14.28
CA ASP A 495 11.08 -17.36 -14.94
C ASP A 495 11.50 -18.57 -14.08
N GLU A 496 12.65 -18.47 -13.43
CA GLU A 496 13.24 -19.47 -12.54
C GLU A 496 14.03 -18.81 -11.40
N VAL A 497 14.22 -19.55 -10.31
CA VAL A 497 15.11 -19.16 -9.21
C VAL A 497 16.10 -20.28 -8.97
N ASN A 498 17.39 -19.98 -9.07
CA ASN A 498 18.48 -20.94 -8.89
C ASN A 498 18.35 -22.20 -9.77
N GLY A 499 17.90 -22.03 -11.02
CA GLY A 499 17.71 -23.12 -11.99
C GLY A 499 16.45 -23.96 -11.80
N VAL A 500 15.56 -23.57 -10.88
CA VAL A 500 14.26 -24.23 -10.68
C VAL A 500 13.14 -23.35 -11.25
N PRO A 501 12.28 -23.87 -12.16
CA PRO A 501 11.17 -23.12 -12.72
C PRO A 501 10.25 -22.54 -11.65
N PHE A 502 9.76 -21.31 -11.85
CA PHE A 502 9.01 -20.57 -10.82
C PHE A 502 7.80 -21.34 -10.25
N ALA A 503 7.07 -22.06 -11.11
CA ALA A 503 5.90 -22.85 -10.71
C ALA A 503 6.21 -24.07 -9.83
N GLU A 504 7.45 -24.56 -9.88
CA GLU A 504 7.92 -25.77 -9.18
C GLU A 504 8.65 -25.45 -7.87
N LEU A 505 8.95 -24.18 -7.62
CA LEU A 505 9.58 -23.73 -6.40
C LEU A 505 8.72 -24.05 -5.17
N ASP A 506 9.38 -24.51 -4.11
CA ASP A 506 8.81 -24.45 -2.76
C ASP A 506 8.51 -22.98 -2.43
N PRO A 507 7.26 -22.62 -2.09
CA PRO A 507 6.90 -21.26 -1.70
C PRO A 507 7.84 -20.66 -0.65
N GLN A 508 8.41 -21.45 0.27
CA GLN A 508 9.35 -20.96 1.28
C GLN A 508 10.63 -20.34 0.69
N VAL A 509 11.09 -20.80 -0.47
CA VAL A 509 12.22 -20.17 -1.19
C VAL A 509 11.86 -18.75 -1.62
N LEU A 510 10.59 -18.52 -1.98
CA LEU A 510 10.06 -17.24 -2.42
C LEU A 510 9.79 -16.25 -1.27
N HIS A 511 9.93 -16.66 0.00
CA HIS A 511 9.97 -15.73 1.15
C HIS A 511 11.33 -15.06 1.35
N HIS A 512 12.33 -15.37 0.50
CA HIS A 512 13.66 -14.77 0.57
C HIS A 512 13.83 -13.71 -0.53
N GLY A 513 14.34 -12.53 -0.16
CA GLY A 513 14.51 -11.39 -1.07
C GLY A 513 15.33 -11.71 -2.33
N ASP A 514 16.35 -12.58 -2.22
CA ASP A 514 17.22 -13.00 -3.33
C ASP A 514 16.48 -13.64 -4.51
N ALA A 515 15.32 -14.26 -4.25
CA ALA A 515 14.47 -14.83 -5.29
C ALA A 515 13.89 -13.76 -6.22
N TRP A 516 13.80 -12.52 -5.75
CA TRP A 516 13.10 -11.42 -6.42
C TRP A 516 14.03 -10.30 -6.90
N VAL A 517 15.34 -10.43 -6.68
CA VAL A 517 16.34 -9.45 -7.13
C VAL A 517 16.40 -9.41 -8.65
N LEU A 518 16.44 -8.21 -9.21
CA LEU A 518 16.63 -7.97 -10.65
C LEU A 518 18.11 -8.20 -11.00
N LYS A 519 18.47 -9.46 -11.26
CA LYS A 519 19.86 -9.86 -11.58
C LYS A 519 20.29 -9.32 -12.96
N PRO A 520 21.50 -8.78 -13.12
CA PRO A 520 21.98 -8.19 -14.39
C PRO A 520 21.82 -9.06 -15.64
N GLY A 521 21.91 -10.38 -15.50
CA GLY A 521 21.77 -11.35 -16.61
C GLY A 521 20.34 -11.84 -16.85
N ALA A 522 19.36 -11.43 -16.06
CA ALA A 522 17.99 -11.90 -16.19
C ALA A 522 17.20 -11.05 -17.20
N SER A 523 16.60 -11.69 -18.20
CA SER A 523 15.87 -10.98 -19.26
C SER A 523 14.46 -10.56 -18.86
N TRP A 524 13.81 -11.30 -17.95
CA TRP A 524 12.38 -11.13 -17.60
C TRP A 524 12.00 -9.70 -17.20
N HIS A 525 12.91 -8.95 -16.54
CA HIS A 525 12.61 -7.60 -16.06
C HIS A 525 12.80 -6.51 -17.12
N GLY A 526 13.63 -6.74 -18.14
CA GLY A 526 13.77 -5.83 -19.29
C GLY A 526 14.47 -4.50 -19.04
N PHE A 527 15.16 -4.31 -17.91
CA PHE A 527 15.87 -3.07 -17.56
C PHE A 527 17.38 -3.07 -17.88
N GLY A 528 17.91 -4.20 -18.35
CA GLY A 528 19.34 -4.44 -18.51
C GLY A 528 20.09 -4.50 -17.17
N ASP A 529 21.38 -4.18 -17.18
CA ASP A 529 22.20 -4.19 -15.97
C ASP A 529 21.91 -2.99 -15.05
N LEU A 530 21.33 -3.29 -13.89
CA LEU A 530 21.09 -2.36 -12.79
C LEU A 530 22.09 -2.53 -11.63
N GLY A 531 22.97 -3.53 -11.67
CA GLY A 531 23.78 -4.02 -10.56
C GLY A 531 23.18 -5.24 -9.84
N ALA A 532 24.04 -6.08 -9.27
CA ALA A 532 23.67 -7.41 -8.77
C ALA A 532 22.67 -7.44 -7.60
N ASP A 533 22.59 -6.38 -6.79
CA ASP A 533 21.72 -6.29 -5.60
C ASP A 533 21.00 -4.93 -5.50
N TYR A 534 20.82 -4.24 -6.63
CA TYR A 534 20.36 -2.86 -6.59
C TYR A 534 18.86 -2.72 -6.36
N CYS A 535 18.05 -3.60 -6.97
CA CYS A 535 16.60 -3.53 -6.94
C CYS A 535 16.00 -4.93 -6.86
N MET A 536 14.86 -5.05 -6.17
CA MET A 536 14.05 -6.27 -6.16
C MET A 536 12.60 -5.97 -6.54
N LEU A 537 11.87 -7.01 -6.97
CA LEU A 537 10.43 -6.97 -7.19
C LEU A 537 9.69 -7.34 -5.90
N ASP A 538 8.71 -6.54 -5.52
CA ASP A 538 7.79 -6.84 -4.42
C ASP A 538 6.80 -7.96 -4.83
N PRO A 539 6.77 -9.10 -4.13
CA PRO A 539 5.87 -10.21 -4.46
C PRO A 539 4.40 -9.78 -4.54
N ILE A 540 3.96 -8.85 -3.68
CA ILE A 540 2.53 -8.50 -3.54
C ILE A 540 2.02 -7.54 -4.62
N LYS A 541 2.93 -7.01 -5.46
CA LYS A 541 2.63 -6.13 -6.60
C LYS A 541 2.65 -6.96 -7.87
N VAL A 542 1.51 -7.56 -8.22
CA VAL A 542 1.43 -8.56 -9.29
C VAL A 542 1.02 -7.91 -10.61
N THR A 543 1.97 -7.81 -11.54
CA THR A 543 1.71 -7.33 -12.90
C THR A 543 1.38 -8.51 -13.82
N VAL A 544 0.11 -8.63 -14.20
CA VAL A 544 -0.40 -9.60 -15.19
C VAL A 544 -0.15 -9.04 -16.60
N LEU A 545 0.39 -9.87 -17.49
CA LEU A 545 0.73 -9.50 -18.86
C LEU A 545 -0.31 -10.04 -19.83
N THR A 546 -0.70 -9.21 -20.81
CA THR A 546 -1.58 -9.63 -21.91
C THR A 546 -0.76 -9.85 -23.21
N PRO A 547 -1.20 -10.73 -24.12
CA PRO A 547 -0.56 -10.91 -25.43
C PRO A 547 -0.57 -9.64 -26.28
N GLY A 548 0.40 -9.48 -27.19
CA GLY A 548 0.48 -8.34 -28.12
C GLY A 548 1.84 -7.63 -28.15
N GLN A 549 2.71 -7.92 -27.18
CA GLN A 549 4.06 -7.34 -27.12
C GLN A 549 5.08 -8.32 -26.51
N THR A 550 6.24 -8.44 -27.15
CA THR A 550 7.36 -9.24 -26.64
C THR A 550 8.06 -8.57 -25.44
N LEU A 551 8.96 -9.28 -24.76
CA LEU A 551 9.76 -8.73 -23.66
C LEU A 551 10.68 -7.58 -24.13
N GLU A 552 11.16 -7.66 -25.36
CA GLU A 552 12.01 -6.67 -26.03
C GLU A 552 11.20 -5.48 -26.57
N GLY A 553 9.88 -5.50 -26.40
CA GLY A 553 8.98 -4.41 -26.77
C GLY A 553 8.50 -4.43 -28.22
N GLN A 554 8.77 -5.51 -28.96
CA GLN A 554 8.28 -5.65 -30.32
C GLN A 554 6.78 -5.95 -30.30
N MET A 555 6.02 -5.23 -31.13
CA MET A 555 4.59 -5.48 -31.31
C MET A 555 4.37 -6.75 -32.10
N GLU A 556 3.50 -7.63 -31.60
CA GLU A 556 3.07 -8.81 -32.32
C GLU A 556 2.04 -8.43 -33.41
N SER A 557 1.71 -9.36 -34.31
CA SER A 557 0.68 -9.11 -35.35
C SER A 557 -0.75 -9.15 -34.81
N SER A 558 -0.94 -9.71 -33.62
CA SER A 558 -2.21 -9.81 -32.91
C SER A 558 -1.96 -9.61 -31.43
N GLY A 559 -2.92 -8.99 -30.73
CA GLY A 559 -2.76 -8.68 -29.32
C GLY A 559 -4.10 -8.46 -28.62
N ILE A 560 -4.04 -8.46 -27.30
CA ILE A 560 -5.18 -8.25 -26.41
C ILE A 560 -4.84 -7.06 -25.52
N PRO A 561 -5.28 -5.84 -25.88
CA PRO A 561 -5.03 -4.66 -25.07
C PRO A 561 -5.63 -4.82 -23.66
N ALA A 562 -4.83 -4.56 -22.64
CA ALA A 562 -5.22 -4.69 -21.24
C ALA A 562 -6.38 -3.77 -20.80
N PRO A 563 -6.64 -2.59 -21.40
CA PRO A 563 -7.87 -1.82 -21.15
C PRO A 563 -9.15 -2.62 -21.41
N LEU A 564 -9.16 -3.48 -22.45
CA LEU A 564 -10.31 -4.33 -22.76
C LEU A 564 -10.54 -5.40 -21.68
N VAL A 565 -9.45 -6.04 -21.23
CA VAL A 565 -9.49 -7.04 -20.16
C VAL A 565 -9.95 -6.38 -18.84
N SER A 566 -9.43 -5.19 -18.53
CA SER A 566 -9.78 -4.44 -17.31
C SER A 566 -11.25 -4.03 -17.30
N SER A 567 -11.78 -3.56 -18.43
CA SER A 567 -13.21 -3.24 -18.60
C SER A 567 -14.09 -4.49 -18.42
N PHE A 568 -13.67 -5.62 -18.99
CA PHE A 568 -14.36 -6.90 -18.79
C PHE A 568 -14.37 -7.32 -17.32
N LEU A 569 -13.22 -7.31 -16.63
CA LEU A 569 -13.13 -7.66 -15.21
C LEU A 569 -13.99 -6.72 -14.34
N SER A 570 -13.97 -5.42 -14.62
CA SER A 570 -14.77 -4.41 -13.91
C SER A 570 -16.27 -4.69 -14.02
N SER A 571 -16.75 -5.11 -15.19
CA SER A 571 -18.15 -5.51 -15.38
C SER A 571 -18.56 -6.77 -14.58
N ARG A 572 -17.59 -7.52 -14.04
CA ARG A 572 -17.79 -8.66 -13.12
C ARG A 572 -17.51 -8.29 -11.66
N GLY A 573 -17.34 -7.00 -11.35
CA GLY A 573 -17.04 -6.52 -10.00
C GLY A 573 -15.57 -6.71 -9.58
N ILE A 574 -14.66 -6.92 -10.52
CA ILE A 574 -13.22 -7.05 -10.27
C ILE A 574 -12.53 -5.77 -10.76
N VAL A 575 -12.19 -4.89 -9.82
CA VAL A 575 -11.44 -3.66 -10.10
C VAL A 575 -9.95 -3.92 -9.93
N VAL A 576 -9.17 -3.47 -10.90
CA VAL A 576 -7.70 -3.58 -10.94
C VAL A 576 -7.09 -2.24 -10.60
N GLU A 577 -5.84 -2.24 -10.12
CA GLU A 577 -5.22 -1.03 -9.58
C GLU A 577 -4.73 -0.08 -10.68
N LYS A 578 -4.04 -0.63 -11.68
CA LYS A 578 -3.44 0.13 -12.78
C LYS A 578 -3.50 -0.71 -14.05
N THR A 579 -3.79 -0.04 -15.15
CA THR A 579 -3.84 -0.65 -16.49
C THR A 579 -2.90 0.11 -17.42
N GLU A 580 -1.92 -0.61 -17.94
CA GLU A 580 -1.02 -0.20 -19.03
C GLU A 580 -1.56 -0.77 -20.36
N PRO A 581 -0.95 -0.49 -21.53
CA PRO A 581 -1.47 -1.01 -22.80
C PRO A 581 -1.53 -2.54 -22.88
N TYR A 582 -0.55 -3.24 -22.29
CA TYR A 582 -0.45 -4.72 -22.28
C TYR A 582 -0.15 -5.31 -20.90
N SER A 583 -0.44 -4.59 -19.82
CA SER A 583 -0.33 -5.14 -18.47
C SER A 583 -1.33 -4.55 -17.48
N ILE A 584 -1.62 -5.33 -16.44
CA ILE A 584 -2.57 -5.00 -15.38
C ILE A 584 -1.89 -5.25 -14.04
N LEU A 585 -1.84 -4.25 -13.18
CA LEU A 585 -1.34 -4.39 -11.83
C LEU A 585 -2.50 -4.75 -10.87
N VAL A 586 -2.26 -5.77 -10.06
CA VAL A 586 -3.15 -6.21 -8.99
C VAL A 586 -2.37 -6.16 -7.67
N LEU A 587 -2.99 -5.56 -6.65
CA LEU A 587 -2.41 -5.44 -5.32
C LEU A 587 -2.95 -6.55 -4.41
N PHE A 588 -2.03 -7.29 -3.80
CA PHE A 588 -2.33 -8.15 -2.66
C PHE A 588 -2.00 -7.32 -1.42
N SER A 589 -3.03 -6.81 -0.72
CA SER A 589 -2.87 -6.01 0.49
C SER A 589 -3.18 -6.85 1.74
N LEU A 590 -2.96 -6.27 2.93
CA LEU A 590 -3.36 -6.92 4.19
C LEU A 590 -4.86 -7.26 4.28
N GLY A 591 -5.70 -6.67 3.42
CA GLY A 591 -7.13 -6.96 3.35
C GLY A 591 -7.49 -8.10 2.40
N VAL A 592 -6.51 -8.77 1.76
CA VAL A 592 -6.77 -9.92 0.91
C VAL A 592 -7.24 -11.10 1.76
N THR A 593 -8.29 -11.78 1.32
CA THR A 593 -8.76 -13.01 1.96
C THR A 593 -8.24 -14.22 1.21
N LYS A 594 -7.94 -15.31 1.93
CA LYS A 594 -7.42 -16.54 1.32
C LYS A 594 -8.28 -17.02 0.15
N GLY A 595 -7.64 -17.25 -0.99
CA GLY A 595 -8.29 -17.74 -2.21
C GLY A 595 -9.08 -16.71 -3.01
N LYS A 596 -9.11 -15.42 -2.61
CA LYS A 596 -9.79 -14.35 -3.37
C LYS A 596 -9.29 -14.24 -4.82
N TRP A 597 -8.01 -14.52 -5.04
CA TRP A 597 -7.41 -14.55 -6.38
C TRP A 597 -8.02 -15.63 -7.30
N GLY A 598 -8.69 -16.64 -6.76
CA GLY A 598 -9.45 -17.62 -7.54
C GLY A 598 -10.55 -16.97 -8.37
N SER A 599 -11.20 -15.92 -7.86
CA SER A 599 -12.18 -15.14 -8.62
C SER A 599 -11.54 -14.38 -9.78
N LEU A 600 -10.31 -13.89 -9.62
CA LEU A 600 -9.56 -13.25 -10.70
C LEU A 600 -9.18 -14.27 -11.78
N ILE A 601 -8.66 -15.45 -11.42
CA ILE A 601 -8.37 -16.52 -12.38
C ILE A 601 -9.63 -16.93 -13.15
N ALA A 602 -10.76 -17.11 -12.44
CA ALA A 602 -12.03 -17.43 -13.08
C ALA A 602 -12.47 -16.35 -14.07
N GLY A 603 -12.34 -15.06 -13.71
CA GLY A 603 -12.62 -13.93 -14.59
C GLY A 603 -11.71 -13.88 -15.82
N LEU A 604 -10.42 -14.15 -15.67
CA LEU A 604 -9.47 -14.23 -16.78
C LEU A 604 -9.79 -15.41 -17.72
N MET A 605 -10.18 -16.56 -17.17
CA MET A 605 -10.59 -17.73 -17.95
C MET A 605 -11.92 -17.47 -18.69
N GLU A 606 -12.87 -16.80 -18.04
CA GLU A 606 -14.12 -16.36 -18.66
C GLU A 606 -13.84 -15.41 -19.83
N PHE A 607 -12.97 -14.41 -19.64
CA PHE A 607 -12.53 -13.51 -20.70
C PHE A 607 -11.96 -14.28 -21.89
N LYS A 608 -11.00 -15.19 -21.64
CA LYS A 608 -10.38 -16.01 -22.68
C LYS A 608 -11.42 -16.80 -23.48
N LYS A 609 -12.35 -17.47 -22.79
CA LYS A 609 -13.43 -18.23 -23.44
C LYS A 609 -14.30 -17.34 -24.32
N HIS A 610 -14.68 -16.15 -23.85
CA HIS A 610 -15.47 -15.22 -24.66
C HIS A 610 -14.69 -14.67 -25.86
N TYR A 611 -13.40 -14.42 -25.67
CA TYR A 611 -12.48 -13.92 -26.70
C TYR A 611 -12.32 -14.95 -27.82
N GLU A 612 -12.05 -16.21 -27.50
CA GLU A 612 -11.87 -17.29 -28.49
C GLU A 612 -13.11 -17.55 -29.32
N ASN A 613 -14.28 -17.46 -28.70
CA ASN A 613 -15.56 -17.63 -29.37
C ASN A 613 -16.05 -16.35 -30.08
N ASN A 614 -15.23 -15.29 -30.10
CA ASN A 614 -15.56 -13.95 -30.57
C ASN A 614 -16.98 -13.52 -30.17
N ARG A 615 -17.32 -13.68 -28.89
CA ARG A 615 -18.70 -13.45 -28.42
C ARG A 615 -19.08 -11.98 -28.60
N ALA A 616 -20.32 -11.76 -29.04
CA ALA A 616 -20.87 -10.43 -29.29
C ALA A 616 -20.71 -9.52 -28.08
N LEU A 617 -20.27 -8.27 -28.30
CA LEU A 617 -20.07 -7.29 -27.24
C LEU A 617 -21.37 -6.99 -26.47
N GLU A 618 -22.53 -7.10 -27.10
CA GLU A 618 -23.83 -6.94 -26.43
C GLU A 618 -24.02 -7.96 -25.28
N GLN A 619 -23.42 -9.14 -25.39
CA GLN A 619 -23.50 -10.18 -24.36
C GLN A 619 -22.42 -10.01 -23.28
N VAL A 620 -21.23 -9.56 -23.66
CA VAL A 620 -20.07 -9.53 -22.74
C VAL A 620 -19.85 -8.17 -22.08
N LEU A 621 -20.16 -7.07 -22.77
CA LEU A 621 -20.02 -5.68 -22.33
C LEU A 621 -21.28 -4.87 -22.70
N PRO A 622 -22.48 -5.24 -22.19
CA PRO A 622 -23.74 -4.60 -22.58
C PRO A 622 -23.76 -3.10 -22.28
N GLY A 623 -23.15 -2.65 -21.19
CA GLY A 623 -23.07 -1.22 -20.85
C GLY A 623 -22.31 -0.38 -21.89
N LEU A 624 -21.24 -0.95 -22.47
CA LEU A 624 -20.46 -0.32 -23.54
C LEU A 624 -21.31 -0.19 -24.82
N VAL A 625 -21.98 -1.27 -25.22
CA VAL A 625 -22.84 -1.28 -26.42
C VAL A 625 -24.04 -0.36 -26.26
N ASN A 626 -24.68 -0.34 -25.08
CA ASN A 626 -25.81 0.55 -24.82
C ASN A 626 -25.43 2.03 -24.95
N SER A 627 -24.19 2.38 -24.58
CA SER A 627 -23.69 3.75 -24.66
C SER A 627 -23.21 4.13 -26.07
N HIS A 628 -22.70 3.16 -26.84
CA HIS A 628 -22.05 3.39 -28.14
C HIS A 628 -22.43 2.34 -29.19
N ALA A 629 -23.74 2.12 -29.39
CA ALA A 629 -24.27 1.04 -30.23
C ALA A 629 -23.81 1.10 -31.69
N GLU A 630 -23.69 2.31 -32.26
CA GLU A 630 -23.21 2.51 -33.63
C GLU A 630 -21.77 1.99 -33.82
N ARG A 631 -20.92 2.14 -32.79
CA ARG A 631 -19.52 1.75 -32.83
C ARG A 631 -19.32 0.25 -32.58
N TYR A 632 -20.06 -0.33 -31.64
CA TYR A 632 -19.78 -1.66 -31.08
C TYR A 632 -20.87 -2.71 -31.33
N GLY A 633 -22.06 -2.34 -31.80
CA GLY A 633 -23.22 -3.23 -31.86
C GLY A 633 -23.06 -4.48 -32.73
N ALA A 634 -22.20 -4.43 -33.75
CA ALA A 634 -21.93 -5.56 -34.64
C ALA A 634 -20.59 -6.28 -34.35
N MET A 635 -19.86 -5.88 -33.30
CA MET A 635 -18.53 -6.43 -33.01
C MET A 635 -18.60 -7.57 -31.99
N GLY A 636 -17.73 -8.56 -32.16
CA GLY A 636 -17.36 -9.49 -31.11
C GLY A 636 -16.17 -8.99 -30.29
N LEU A 637 -15.91 -9.68 -29.17
CA LEU A 637 -14.84 -9.32 -28.25
C LEU A 637 -13.44 -9.38 -28.88
N LYS A 638 -13.20 -10.36 -29.77
CA LYS A 638 -11.92 -10.50 -30.48
C LYS A 638 -11.75 -9.41 -31.53
N ASP A 639 -12.83 -9.08 -32.26
CA ASP A 639 -12.81 -8.00 -33.25
C ASP A 639 -12.41 -6.65 -32.61
N LEU A 640 -12.90 -6.38 -31.39
CA LEU A 640 -12.56 -5.16 -30.66
C LEU A 640 -11.08 -5.14 -30.23
N ALA A 641 -10.58 -6.27 -29.71
CA ALA A 641 -9.18 -6.36 -29.33
C ALA A 641 -8.23 -6.16 -30.52
N GLU A 642 -8.54 -6.79 -31.67
CA GLU A 642 -7.76 -6.64 -32.90
C GLU A 642 -7.80 -5.20 -33.41
N ALA A 643 -8.98 -4.56 -33.40
CA ALA A 643 -9.12 -3.16 -33.78
C ALA A 643 -8.27 -2.23 -32.88
N MET A 644 -8.36 -2.39 -31.55
CA MET A 644 -7.57 -1.60 -30.60
C MET A 644 -6.06 -1.83 -30.76
N HIS A 645 -5.64 -3.09 -30.94
CA HIS A 645 -4.23 -3.43 -31.13
C HIS A 645 -3.67 -2.86 -32.44
N GLN A 646 -4.41 -2.99 -33.54
CA GLN A 646 -3.97 -2.46 -34.83
C GLN A 646 -3.90 -0.93 -34.84
N ASP A 647 -4.79 -0.27 -34.10
CA ASP A 647 -4.76 1.18 -33.91
C ASP A 647 -3.50 1.61 -33.16
N MET A 648 -3.17 0.96 -32.04
CA MET A 648 -1.94 1.22 -31.27
C MET A 648 -0.66 1.01 -32.09
N ILE A 649 -0.64 0.01 -32.98
CA ILE A 649 0.47 -0.20 -33.94
C ILE A 649 0.54 0.95 -34.93
N SER A 650 -0.59 1.32 -35.54
CA SER A 650 -0.64 2.32 -36.61
C SER A 650 -0.31 3.74 -36.13
N SER A 651 -0.70 4.07 -34.90
CA SER A 651 -0.40 5.34 -34.23
C SER A 651 0.99 5.38 -33.59
N GLN A 652 1.71 4.25 -33.60
CA GLN A 652 2.98 4.07 -32.90
C GLN A 652 2.93 4.46 -31.42
N MET A 653 1.77 4.27 -30.76
CA MET A 653 1.50 4.77 -29.42
C MET A 653 2.58 4.36 -28.40
N LEU A 654 2.96 3.07 -28.37
CA LEU A 654 3.96 2.57 -27.43
C LEU A 654 5.38 3.06 -27.73
N HIS A 655 5.73 3.21 -29.01
CA HIS A 655 7.01 3.78 -29.41
C HIS A 655 7.12 5.25 -28.96
N ASN A 656 6.06 6.03 -29.20
CA ASN A 656 5.98 7.42 -28.78
C ASN A 656 5.99 7.54 -27.25
N MET A 657 5.31 6.66 -26.53
CA MET A 657 5.33 6.60 -25.07
C MET A 657 6.76 6.39 -24.53
N ASP A 658 7.47 5.38 -25.03
CA ASP A 658 8.84 5.07 -24.57
C ASP A 658 9.80 6.23 -24.86
N ALA A 659 9.74 6.79 -26.07
CA ALA A 659 10.54 7.95 -26.45
C ALA A 659 10.21 9.19 -25.61
N ALA A 660 8.92 9.47 -25.38
CA ALA A 660 8.45 10.63 -24.63
C ALA A 660 8.95 10.65 -23.18
N TYR A 661 9.05 9.49 -22.53
CA TYR A 661 9.53 9.37 -21.16
C TYR A 661 11.05 9.16 -21.02
N THR A 662 11.74 8.88 -22.12
CA THR A 662 13.22 8.85 -22.15
C THR A 662 13.81 10.26 -22.27
N LEU A 663 13.06 11.19 -22.85
CA LEU A 663 13.44 12.58 -23.04
C LEU A 663 13.01 13.43 -21.84
N LEU A 664 13.87 14.36 -21.41
CA LEU A 664 13.46 15.42 -20.49
C LEU A 664 13.04 16.66 -21.30
N PRO A 665 11.86 17.24 -21.02
CA PRO A 665 11.48 18.54 -21.55
C PRO A 665 12.49 19.65 -21.20
N ASP A 666 12.49 20.73 -21.97
CA ASP A 666 13.38 21.87 -21.73
C ASP A 666 12.81 22.78 -20.61
N PRO A 667 13.51 22.95 -19.47
CA PRO A 667 13.07 23.86 -18.42
C PRO A 667 13.30 25.32 -18.83
N VAL A 668 12.22 26.10 -18.94
CA VAL A 668 12.25 27.52 -19.32
C VAL A 668 12.05 28.44 -18.12
N ALA A 669 11.17 28.06 -17.19
CA ALA A 669 10.88 28.79 -15.97
C ALA A 669 10.67 27.83 -14.81
N SER A 670 10.84 28.30 -13.58
CA SER A 670 10.52 27.48 -12.41
C SER A 670 9.01 27.21 -12.33
N PRO A 671 8.60 26.10 -11.69
CA PRO A 671 7.18 25.83 -11.44
C PRO A 671 6.47 27.00 -10.73
N ARG A 672 7.14 27.64 -9.77
CA ARG A 672 6.61 28.82 -9.04
C ARG A 672 6.38 30.03 -9.93
N ALA A 673 7.36 30.38 -10.76
CA ALA A 673 7.24 31.51 -11.69
C ALA A 673 6.12 31.26 -12.71
N THR A 674 5.99 30.02 -13.18
CA THR A 674 4.94 29.61 -14.11
C THR A 674 3.56 29.64 -13.44
N TYR A 675 3.44 29.14 -12.22
CA TYR A 675 2.20 29.21 -11.44
C TYR A 675 1.75 30.66 -11.19
N ALA A 676 2.68 31.58 -10.94
CA ALA A 676 2.36 33.00 -10.83
C ALA A 676 1.74 33.57 -12.11
N LYS A 677 2.18 33.13 -13.30
CA LYS A 677 1.57 33.52 -14.59
C LYS A 677 0.17 32.94 -14.74
N LEU A 678 -0.03 31.68 -14.34
CA LEU A 678 -1.35 31.04 -14.31
C LEU A 678 -2.32 31.84 -13.44
N VAL A 679 -1.93 32.20 -12.21
CA VAL A 679 -2.78 32.98 -11.29
C VAL A 679 -3.13 34.37 -11.84
N LYS A 680 -2.22 34.99 -12.59
CA LYS A 680 -2.44 36.29 -13.25
C LYS A 680 -3.28 36.22 -14.54
N GLY A 681 -3.66 35.03 -15.00
CA GLY A 681 -4.36 34.85 -16.27
C GLY A 681 -3.47 35.10 -17.51
N GLU A 682 -2.14 35.02 -17.34
CA GLU A 682 -1.13 35.14 -18.40
C GLU A 682 -0.96 33.80 -19.16
N ILE A 683 -2.02 33.03 -19.23
CA ILE A 683 -2.09 31.72 -19.88
C ILE A 683 -3.16 31.74 -20.96
N GLU A 684 -3.02 30.83 -21.92
CA GLU A 684 -4.01 30.55 -22.95
C GLU A 684 -4.14 29.04 -23.13
N GLN A 685 -5.26 28.63 -23.71
CA GLN A 685 -5.54 27.23 -24.00
C GLN A 685 -5.34 26.99 -25.49
N ILE A 686 -4.55 25.96 -25.82
CA ILE A 686 -4.25 25.57 -27.21
C ILE A 686 -4.50 24.08 -27.40
N ALA A 687 -4.66 23.64 -28.64
CA ALA A 687 -4.68 22.22 -28.96
C ALA A 687 -3.28 21.61 -28.82
N VAL A 688 -3.19 20.33 -28.44
CA VAL A 688 -1.90 19.61 -28.31
C VAL A 688 -1.08 19.65 -29.60
N ARG A 689 -1.73 19.58 -30.77
CA ARG A 689 -1.06 19.71 -32.07
C ARG A 689 -0.28 21.02 -32.28
N ASP A 690 -0.64 22.07 -31.53
CA ASP A 690 -0.04 23.41 -31.61
C ASP A 690 0.96 23.67 -30.46
N MET A 691 1.30 22.63 -29.68
CA MET A 691 2.12 22.71 -28.46
C MET A 691 3.61 22.92 -28.71
N LEU A 692 4.11 22.67 -29.91
CA LEU A 692 5.54 22.74 -30.20
C LEU A 692 6.15 24.08 -29.76
N ASP A 693 7.22 24.02 -28.98
CA ASP A 693 7.91 25.19 -28.39
C ASP A 693 7.06 26.08 -27.46
N ARG A 694 5.89 25.60 -27.02
CA ARG A 694 5.04 26.28 -26.03
C ARG A 694 5.39 25.82 -24.62
N THR A 695 5.44 26.77 -23.68
CA THR A 695 5.70 26.49 -22.27
C THR A 695 4.40 26.08 -21.57
N VAL A 696 4.35 24.87 -21.02
CA VAL A 696 3.15 24.39 -20.31
C VAL A 696 2.95 25.14 -19.00
N ALA A 697 1.71 25.54 -18.73
CA ALA A 697 1.35 26.27 -17.51
C ALA A 697 0.94 25.36 -16.36
N VAL A 698 0.55 24.12 -16.67
CA VAL A 698 0.13 23.08 -15.73
C VAL A 698 0.95 21.82 -15.98
N GLN A 699 1.00 20.94 -14.97
CA GLN A 699 1.61 19.62 -15.16
C GLN A 699 0.76 18.77 -16.10
N ILE A 700 1.39 17.95 -16.93
CA ILE A 700 0.73 17.00 -17.83
C ILE A 700 1.11 15.59 -17.35
N VAL A 701 0.12 14.84 -16.89
CA VAL A 701 0.29 13.48 -16.33
C VAL A 701 -0.68 12.55 -17.05
N PRO A 702 -0.26 11.91 -18.17
CA PRO A 702 -1.09 10.96 -18.87
C PRO A 702 -1.11 9.61 -18.15
N TYR A 703 -2.27 8.94 -18.18
CA TYR A 703 -2.43 7.55 -17.73
C TYR A 703 -2.75 6.64 -18.92
N PRO A 704 -1.94 5.59 -19.13
CA PRO A 704 -0.71 5.23 -18.40
C PRO A 704 0.49 6.13 -18.75
N PRO A 705 1.61 6.07 -18.00
CA PRO A 705 1.87 5.35 -16.75
C PRO A 705 1.41 6.09 -15.48
N GLY A 706 0.89 7.32 -15.60
CA GLY A 706 0.48 8.10 -14.43
C GLY A 706 1.59 8.83 -13.70
N ILE A 707 2.67 9.16 -14.41
CA ILE A 707 3.79 9.95 -13.90
C ILE A 707 3.95 11.23 -14.74
N PRO A 708 4.56 12.31 -14.20
CA PRO A 708 4.63 13.57 -14.91
C PRO A 708 5.41 13.47 -16.22
N LEU A 709 4.72 13.68 -17.34
CA LEU A 709 5.35 13.81 -18.65
C LEU A 709 6.01 15.19 -18.77
N MET A 710 5.25 16.24 -18.46
CA MET A 710 5.73 17.62 -18.45
C MET A 710 5.32 18.36 -17.19
N MET A 711 6.20 19.26 -16.76
CA MET A 711 6.07 20.09 -15.58
C MET A 711 5.78 21.56 -15.95
N PRO A 712 5.05 22.31 -15.11
CA PRO A 712 4.85 23.74 -15.32
C PRO A 712 6.19 24.46 -15.53
N GLY A 713 6.31 25.21 -16.63
CA GLY A 713 7.54 25.93 -16.98
C GLY A 713 8.45 25.17 -17.94
N GLU A 714 8.11 23.95 -18.31
CA GLU A 714 8.80 23.18 -19.35
C GLU A 714 8.20 23.41 -20.74
N LYS A 715 8.99 23.18 -21.79
CA LYS A 715 8.53 23.12 -23.18
C LYS A 715 9.09 21.90 -23.91
N ALA A 716 8.43 21.49 -24.99
CA ALA A 716 8.92 20.45 -25.90
C ALA A 716 9.32 21.10 -27.24
N GLY A 717 10.63 21.09 -27.54
CA GLY A 717 11.17 21.50 -28.84
C GLY A 717 11.05 20.41 -29.91
N ALA A 718 11.54 20.69 -31.12
CA ALA A 718 11.47 19.78 -32.26
C ALA A 718 12.19 18.44 -32.03
N ASP A 719 13.26 18.43 -31.23
CA ASP A 719 14.00 17.23 -30.82
C ASP A 719 13.23 16.36 -29.81
N LYS A 720 12.12 16.88 -29.25
CA LYS A 720 11.29 16.23 -28.23
C LYS A 720 9.85 16.00 -28.71
N LYS A 721 9.65 15.98 -30.04
CA LYS A 721 8.33 15.80 -30.68
C LYS A 721 7.58 14.55 -30.21
N ALA A 722 8.29 13.50 -29.80
CA ALA A 722 7.70 12.28 -29.25
C ALA A 722 6.71 12.53 -28.09
N ILE A 723 6.95 13.58 -27.26
CA ILE A 723 6.02 13.98 -26.20
C ILE A 723 4.66 14.40 -26.77
N ILE A 724 4.68 15.20 -27.83
CA ILE A 724 3.48 15.68 -28.51
C ILE A 724 2.81 14.52 -29.26
N ASP A 725 3.61 13.69 -29.95
CA ASP A 725 3.11 12.55 -30.72
C ASP A 725 2.46 11.49 -29.84
N TYR A 726 2.94 11.33 -28.62
CA TYR A 726 2.31 10.44 -27.65
C TYR A 726 0.92 10.96 -27.24
N LEU A 727 0.80 12.23 -26.87
CA LEU A 727 -0.50 12.83 -26.52
C LEU A 727 -1.49 12.80 -27.70
N LEU A 728 -1.00 13.02 -28.94
CA LEU A 728 -1.83 12.92 -30.14
C LEU A 728 -2.26 11.48 -30.44
N ALA A 729 -1.40 10.49 -30.19
CA ALA A 729 -1.77 9.08 -30.32
C ALA A 729 -2.86 8.69 -29.32
N MET A 730 -2.82 9.23 -28.09
CA MET A 730 -3.89 9.06 -27.09
C MET A 730 -5.20 9.73 -27.52
N GLU A 731 -5.14 10.99 -28.00
CA GLU A 731 -6.31 11.70 -28.55
C GLU A 731 -6.98 10.89 -29.68
N LEU A 732 -6.18 10.33 -30.59
CA LEU A 732 -6.66 9.52 -31.71
C LEU A 732 -7.35 8.25 -31.21
N PHE A 733 -6.72 7.53 -30.28
CA PHE A 733 -7.27 6.32 -29.70
C PHE A 733 -8.60 6.58 -28.99
N ASP A 734 -8.69 7.62 -28.17
CA ASP A 734 -9.93 8.03 -27.49
C ASP A 734 -11.05 8.35 -28.48
N GLY A 735 -10.70 8.93 -29.63
CA GLY A 735 -11.65 9.19 -30.71
C GLY A 735 -12.15 7.91 -31.40
N HIS A 736 -11.33 6.87 -31.50
CA HIS A 736 -11.68 5.60 -32.14
C HIS A 736 -12.40 4.62 -31.21
N PHE A 737 -12.18 4.72 -29.89
CA PHE A 737 -12.67 3.78 -28.89
C PHE A 737 -13.38 4.47 -27.71
N PRO A 738 -14.57 5.07 -27.92
CA PRO A 738 -15.35 5.67 -26.83
C PRO A 738 -15.73 4.63 -25.76
N GLY A 739 -15.57 4.98 -24.48
CA GLY A 739 -15.65 4.06 -23.35
C GLY A 739 -14.32 3.44 -22.93
N PHE A 740 -13.23 3.75 -23.64
CA PHE A 740 -11.84 3.40 -23.31
C PHE A 740 -10.93 4.63 -23.29
N GLU A 741 -11.49 5.82 -23.03
CA GLU A 741 -10.71 7.05 -22.99
C GLU A 741 -9.64 7.01 -21.91
N HIS A 742 -8.49 7.61 -22.23
CA HIS A 742 -7.40 7.77 -21.29
C HIS A 742 -7.72 8.88 -20.27
N ASP A 743 -7.29 8.68 -19.02
CA ASP A 743 -7.34 9.73 -17.99
C ASP A 743 -6.05 10.56 -18.05
N ASN A 744 -6.19 11.85 -18.31
CA ASN A 744 -5.05 12.74 -18.52
C ASN A 744 -5.17 13.98 -17.63
N HIS A 745 -4.36 14.05 -16.58
CA HIS A 745 -4.32 15.26 -15.77
C HIS A 745 -3.58 16.36 -16.51
N GLY A 746 -4.18 17.56 -16.56
CA GLY A 746 -3.61 18.74 -17.21
C GLY A 746 -3.99 18.85 -18.70
N VAL A 747 -4.78 17.91 -19.20
CA VAL A 747 -5.34 17.93 -20.55
C VAL A 747 -6.86 18.08 -20.44
N GLU A 748 -7.42 19.08 -21.10
CA GLU A 748 -8.85 19.26 -21.25
C GLU A 748 -9.32 18.66 -22.58
N ILE A 749 -10.47 17.99 -22.59
CA ILE A 749 -11.02 17.35 -23.77
C ILE A 749 -12.21 18.17 -24.27
N GLU A 750 -12.06 18.80 -25.44
CA GLU A 750 -13.19 19.37 -26.16
C GLU A 750 -13.71 18.37 -27.19
N ARG A 751 -15.02 18.25 -27.34
CA ARG A 751 -15.63 17.38 -28.34
C ARG A 751 -16.32 18.20 -29.42
N ASP A 752 -16.11 17.82 -30.68
CA ASP A 752 -16.82 18.44 -31.80
C ASP A 752 -18.30 17.98 -31.87
N SER A 753 -19.05 18.47 -32.85
CA SER A 753 -20.46 18.09 -33.05
C SER A 753 -20.67 16.61 -33.36
N GLN A 754 -19.61 15.87 -33.70
CA GLN A 754 -19.61 14.43 -33.95
C GLN A 754 -19.07 13.64 -32.74
N GLY A 755 -18.76 14.32 -31.63
CA GLY A 755 -18.25 13.70 -30.41
C GLY A 755 -16.75 13.39 -30.42
N ARG A 756 -16.01 13.78 -31.47
CA ARG A 756 -14.57 13.49 -31.59
C ARG A 756 -13.78 14.39 -30.63
N PRO A 757 -12.88 13.82 -29.80
CA PRO A 757 -12.11 14.58 -28.84
C PRO A 757 -11.01 15.40 -29.54
N THR A 758 -10.69 16.55 -28.97
CA THR A 758 -9.46 17.31 -29.20
C THR A 758 -8.88 17.62 -27.83
N TYR A 759 -7.64 17.19 -27.61
CA TYR A 759 -6.89 17.47 -26.41
C TYR A 759 -6.40 18.91 -26.46
N LYS A 760 -6.69 19.63 -25.38
CA LYS A 760 -6.25 20.99 -25.14
C LYS A 760 -5.46 21.10 -23.86
N ILE A 761 -4.49 22.00 -23.86
CA ILE A 761 -3.60 22.22 -22.72
C ILE A 761 -3.48 23.72 -22.43
N TYR A 762 -3.18 24.04 -21.17
CA TYR A 762 -2.83 25.41 -20.80
C TYR A 762 -1.36 25.66 -20.98
N VAL A 763 -1.04 26.72 -21.70
CA VAL A 763 0.32 27.20 -21.93
C VAL A 763 0.44 28.66 -21.52
N VAL A 764 1.67 29.09 -21.26
CA VAL A 764 1.97 30.50 -21.03
C VAL A 764 1.80 31.27 -22.35
N LYS A 765 1.14 32.44 -22.29
CA LYS A 765 1.03 33.36 -23.44
C LYS A 765 2.43 33.79 -23.88
N GLN A 766 2.67 33.74 -25.20
CA GLN A 766 3.93 34.16 -25.82
C GLN A 766 3.77 35.50 -26.54
#